data_AF-A0A210R061-F1
#
_entry.id   AF-A0A210R061-F1
#
_cell.length_a   1.000
_cell.length_b   1.000
_cell.length_c   1.000
_cell.angle_alpha   90.00
_cell.angle_beta   90.00
_cell.angle_gamma   90.00
#
_symmetry.space_group_name_H-M   'P 1'
#
loop_
_entity.id
_entity.type
_entity.pdbx_description
1 polymer ?
#
loop_
_entity_poly.entity_id
_entity_poly.type
_entity_poly.pdbx_seq_one_letter_code
_entity_poly.pdbx_strand_id
1 'polypeptide(L)'
;MDALDGIIRIWARGSRNLFDDDSDSNSYADSMDSLNSLFDDHQYLYSSRTEVRRPKTPEIVKEKPKTVLRLMDLAAKVTAQHYSCESIETHNPPLDEALLKKVSFWAFPQDEKKVKIYARISLKSEDEWRRGEIFYGEKRIQDIRQVGFMVSAIINKQISKVSVTFEKQQITSSTCAMCPQAIWCPHIIAVILHRIRHTDTISVHAPVTETLSTLTRDQLQKLLQYAINEDPAGILGRVFQHIDALRDATSDMNSLQGAPDPTFGVSIDDKLTWSLSLDLLKKNLMEDLRLGYKSYPDSCNIVEKMKSIFFDQYFQRVMELMEKEEPAAAREVLVTIAESVLDVINNQRSPSNMLKRILCDCERLFSCFIVACPDDMKHEIVAKASILNARARRLTSQIEFTKPSLWADMSSIKLPSEKQDGVIGLAFEGYPFYQAVCASLIPSPSQSLQELLCCRYSTTTSSYEEPLPVMLIRLDCFMSLEPTVSGDKVQKLGIMILKKLLVLSLKLSILGSKESTVDLEAVVKDDGPSEDGPTRAKRRKPSARRGKAKKKTTAVPHKAAGTSATTRECCDQIEGLTKGQISYCLLYVSYTVSRTLDEHPLDSDEVLTLLDAILRAVELGRFRSVAPKFEITSKDYSWLVFLENRIEETYTKVAPIWLESEGNVTDMYKSALYEKGLQFYGDNLPVSLISLLLAVGKKTKLMIKLCTDTICHSLHPLKLLTIPDNSYGYRSENNKDSLVKKWTNLITFVLNFCTTNASVKHNMILTRILKHLVQVDDCDYMMAAYSVLRGFQSSLVEKEHMVLLVKVVLQGVEHSVGGTWTNFYTTSPGTWDTLTKLGKQLDMEFPRLILPVWLELCKFYNSSQLKGIIEVMKDSIKKEAMLPAEMTNMLLKYFESKFRHDEECCDLMHFFKITDKGYQQALKKIAANFENYTPKALLLIAKRQHEETPTSKVTADNVLQKDVFNLIRLALSRLQVLNKDYPTRYSYLDTGTLNYLKYFFEKLSEKDREEVASGKQFQNFMTHLSDSMKGDAEVLVTFLRSLEKTEHMLPKAKEKLGIKLIESFQRQFDYELRHCNHTSYHRVLGEMTKARQTCIQFVGNGAMLFRTAVTNYVSLKHKGKKKFIKLMDEYFKELNVD
;
A
#
# COMPACT_ATOMS: atom_id res chain seq x y z
N MET A 1 -32.62 20.53 -70.96
CA MET A 1 -33.66 20.63 -69.91
C MET A 1 -34.18 19.26 -69.46
N ASP A 2 -34.01 18.16 -70.22
CA ASP A 2 -34.44 16.83 -69.77
C ASP A 2 -33.45 16.06 -68.86
N ALA A 3 -32.26 16.60 -68.59
CA ALA A 3 -31.31 16.04 -67.60
C ALA A 3 -31.57 16.55 -66.15
N LEU A 4 -32.44 17.55 -65.99
CA LEU A 4 -32.79 18.14 -64.69
C LEU A 4 -34.02 17.47 -64.04
N ASP A 5 -34.87 16.78 -64.81
CA ASP A 5 -36.06 16.08 -64.28
C ASP A 5 -35.72 14.74 -63.58
N GLY A 6 -34.56 14.15 -63.88
CA GLY A 6 -34.06 12.92 -63.23
C GLY A 6 -33.51 13.15 -61.81
N ILE A 7 -32.88 14.29 -61.56
CA ILE A 7 -32.26 14.62 -60.26
C ILE A 7 -33.32 15.12 -59.26
N ILE A 8 -34.35 15.81 -59.74
CA ILE A 8 -35.45 16.31 -58.90
C ILE A 8 -36.34 15.16 -58.36
N ARG A 9 -36.47 14.04 -59.09
CA ARG A 9 -37.23 12.86 -58.63
C ARG A 9 -36.52 12.00 -57.58
N ILE A 10 -35.19 12.08 -57.49
CA ILE A 10 -34.40 11.37 -56.46
C ILE A 10 -34.39 12.17 -55.14
N TRP A 11 -34.45 13.50 -55.21
CA TRP A 11 -34.48 14.36 -54.01
C TRP A 11 -35.86 14.39 -53.30
N ALA A 12 -36.96 14.16 -54.03
CA ALA A 12 -38.33 14.22 -53.50
C ALA A 12 -38.82 13.00 -52.67
N ARG A 13 -37.98 11.99 -52.41
CA ARG A 13 -38.34 10.83 -51.56
C ARG A 13 -37.65 10.78 -50.18
N GLY A 14 -36.75 11.71 -49.87
CA GLY A 14 -35.91 11.62 -48.67
C GLY A 14 -36.32 12.49 -47.47
N SER A 15 -37.25 13.44 -47.60
CA SER A 15 -37.60 14.34 -46.49
C SER A 15 -39.03 14.86 -46.61
N ARG A 16 -39.97 14.15 -46.00
CA ARG A 16 -41.25 14.72 -45.56
C ARG A 16 -41.37 14.50 -44.05
N ASN A 17 -41.70 15.59 -43.37
CA ASN A 17 -42.06 15.74 -41.94
C ASN A 17 -40.84 15.98 -41.04
N LEU A 18 -40.66 17.08 -40.30
CA LEU A 18 -41.48 18.26 -39.99
C LEU A 18 -40.52 19.38 -39.57
N PHE A 19 -40.57 20.52 -40.26
CA PHE A 19 -40.50 21.84 -39.62
C PHE A 19 -41.90 22.41 -39.81
N ASP A 20 -42.50 22.92 -38.75
CA ASP A 20 -43.36 24.10 -38.82
C ASP A 20 -43.44 24.76 -37.43
N ASP A 21 -43.53 26.09 -37.52
CA ASP A 21 -43.88 27.12 -36.55
C ASP A 21 -42.77 27.70 -35.63
N ASP A 22 -42.15 28.78 -36.14
CA ASP A 22 -42.33 30.18 -35.70
C ASP A 22 -42.64 30.40 -34.20
N SER A 23 -42.09 31.34 -33.44
CA SER A 23 -41.41 32.61 -33.67
C SER A 23 -40.96 33.11 -32.28
N ASP A 24 -39.78 33.71 -32.15
CA ASP A 24 -39.65 35.07 -31.59
C ASP A 24 -38.20 35.46 -31.30
N SER A 25 -37.94 36.70 -31.70
CA SER A 25 -36.70 37.45 -31.72
C SER A 25 -36.26 37.98 -30.35
N ASN A 26 -34.94 38.18 -30.24
CA ASN A 26 -34.24 39.19 -29.43
C ASN A 26 -34.27 39.09 -27.90
N SER A 27 -33.19 38.53 -27.33
CA SER A 27 -32.29 39.30 -26.43
C SER A 27 -31.01 38.50 -26.14
N TYR A 28 -30.01 38.60 -27.02
CA TYR A 28 -28.67 38.06 -26.78
C TYR A 28 -27.67 39.21 -26.95
N ALA A 29 -27.46 39.98 -25.88
CA ALA A 29 -26.44 41.02 -25.85
C ALA A 29 -25.86 41.34 -24.46
N ASP A 30 -26.34 40.76 -23.35
CA ASP A 30 -25.83 41.08 -22.02
C ASP A 30 -25.60 39.82 -21.15
N SER A 31 -24.45 39.14 -21.33
CA SER A 31 -23.78 38.33 -20.28
C SER A 31 -22.52 37.66 -20.82
N MET A 32 -21.58 38.46 -21.32
CA MET A 32 -20.28 37.95 -21.77
C MET A 32 -19.14 38.78 -21.17
N ASP A 33 -19.26 39.13 -19.89
CA ASP A 33 -18.23 39.86 -19.13
C ASP A 33 -18.04 39.35 -17.68
N SER A 34 -18.31 38.06 -17.39
CA SER A 34 -18.01 37.45 -16.08
C SER A 34 -17.52 36.01 -16.14
N LEU A 35 -16.62 35.70 -17.09
CA LEU A 35 -15.98 34.37 -17.22
C LEU A 35 -14.45 34.43 -17.35
N ASN A 36 -13.80 35.46 -16.80
CA ASN A 36 -12.33 35.56 -16.76
C ASN A 36 -11.74 35.57 -15.33
N SER A 37 -12.39 34.94 -14.34
CA SER A 37 -11.83 34.89 -12.97
C SER A 37 -11.85 33.53 -12.25
N LEU A 38 -11.83 32.39 -12.95
CA LEU A 38 -11.87 31.06 -12.28
C LEU A 38 -10.97 29.97 -12.92
N PHE A 39 -9.76 30.34 -13.34
CA PHE A 39 -8.70 29.35 -13.58
C PHE A 39 -7.37 29.81 -12.99
N ASP A 40 -7.31 29.85 -11.66
CA ASP A 40 -6.07 29.78 -10.89
C ASP A 40 -6.36 28.93 -9.65
N ASP A 41 -5.93 27.66 -9.69
CA ASP A 41 -5.39 26.89 -8.55
C ASP A 41 -5.28 25.40 -8.86
N HIS A 42 -4.27 25.04 -9.69
CA HIS A 42 -3.65 23.72 -9.63
C HIS A 42 -2.14 23.84 -9.81
N GLN A 43 -1.43 24.06 -8.70
CA GLN A 43 0.01 23.84 -8.59
C GLN A 43 0.36 23.08 -7.30
N TYR A 44 1.57 22.49 -7.31
CA TYR A 44 2.27 21.62 -6.34
C TYR A 44 2.17 20.12 -6.68
N LEU A 45 3.22 19.38 -7.08
CA LEU A 45 4.68 19.59 -7.08
C LEU A 45 5.35 18.68 -8.15
N TYR A 46 6.14 19.26 -9.06
CA TYR A 46 7.33 18.63 -9.63
C TYR A 46 8.46 19.66 -9.62
N SER A 47 9.45 19.43 -8.76
CA SER A 47 10.72 20.16 -8.77
C SER A 47 11.78 19.29 -9.45
N SER A 48 12.28 19.74 -10.59
CA SER A 48 13.72 19.70 -10.92
C SER A 48 13.96 20.51 -12.19
N ARG A 49 14.82 21.52 -12.03
CA ARG A 49 15.22 22.52 -13.02
C ARG A 49 15.99 21.90 -14.18
N THR A 50 15.58 22.19 -15.41
CA THR A 50 16.49 22.58 -16.51
C THR A 50 15.80 23.68 -17.32
N GLU A 51 16.56 24.72 -17.66
CA GLU A 51 16.09 26.04 -18.08
C GLU A 51 15.26 26.04 -19.38
N VAL A 52 14.01 26.48 -19.28
CA VAL A 52 13.13 26.72 -20.43
C VAL A 52 13.35 28.15 -20.92
N ARG A 53 13.85 28.30 -22.16
CA ARG A 53 13.70 29.54 -22.93
C ARG A 53 12.21 29.80 -23.16
N ARG A 54 11.73 30.98 -22.76
CA ARG A 54 10.33 31.43 -22.92
C ARG A 54 9.82 31.19 -24.35
N PRO A 55 8.69 30.50 -24.57
CA PRO A 55 8.00 30.51 -25.85
C PRO A 55 7.40 31.92 -26.08
N LYS A 56 7.50 32.43 -27.30
CA LYS A 56 6.78 33.65 -27.72
C LYS A 56 5.27 33.36 -27.65
N THR A 57 4.52 34.34 -27.16
CA THR A 57 3.05 34.38 -27.13
C THR A 57 2.45 34.01 -28.49
N PRO A 58 1.39 33.17 -28.55
CA PRO A 58 0.70 32.89 -29.79
C PRO A 58 -0.08 34.14 -30.24
N GLU A 59 0.15 34.57 -31.48
CA GLU A 59 -0.70 35.57 -32.12
C GLU A 59 -2.12 35.03 -32.24
N ILE A 60 -3.09 35.79 -31.74
CA ILE A 60 -4.52 35.51 -31.88
C ILE A 60 -4.86 35.60 -33.38
N VAL A 61 -5.04 34.45 -34.02
CA VAL A 61 -5.59 34.36 -35.38
C VAL A 61 -7.08 34.66 -35.27
N LYS A 62 -7.49 35.84 -35.73
CA LYS A 62 -8.89 36.20 -35.93
C LYS A 62 -9.53 35.20 -36.90
N GLU A 63 -10.57 34.49 -36.48
CA GLU A 63 -11.34 33.63 -37.37
C GLU A 63 -11.94 34.46 -38.52
N LYS A 64 -11.64 34.07 -39.76
CA LYS A 64 -12.26 34.67 -40.95
C LYS A 64 -13.76 34.33 -40.96
N PRO A 65 -14.64 35.26 -41.35
CA PRO A 65 -16.07 34.98 -41.51
C PRO A 65 -16.26 33.83 -42.51
N LYS A 66 -17.05 32.81 -42.13
CA LYS A 66 -17.38 31.66 -42.98
C LYS A 66 -18.08 32.15 -44.25
N THR A 67 -17.32 32.23 -45.34
CA THR A 67 -17.83 32.41 -46.69
C THR A 67 -18.51 31.11 -47.11
N VAL A 68 -19.79 31.20 -47.49
CA VAL A 68 -20.54 30.04 -47.97
C VAL A 68 -19.87 29.51 -49.24
N LEU A 69 -19.50 28.23 -49.26
CA LEU A 69 -18.89 27.58 -50.43
C LEU A 69 -19.87 27.60 -51.61
N ARG A 70 -19.34 27.76 -52.83
CA ARG A 70 -20.17 27.64 -54.04
C ARG A 70 -20.70 26.21 -54.14
N LEU A 71 -21.88 26.03 -54.75
CA LEU A 71 -22.49 24.71 -54.97
C LEU A 71 -21.53 23.73 -55.65
N MET A 72 -20.76 24.20 -56.63
CA MET A 72 -19.76 23.40 -57.33
C MET A 72 -18.62 22.93 -56.41
N ASP A 73 -18.21 23.75 -55.44
CA ASP A 73 -17.16 23.37 -54.48
C ASP A 73 -17.71 22.41 -53.41
N LEU A 74 -18.97 22.58 -53.00
CA LEU A 74 -19.68 21.61 -52.15
C LEU A 74 -19.84 20.27 -52.86
N ALA A 75 -20.27 20.27 -54.13
CA ALA A 75 -20.41 19.08 -54.94
C ALA A 75 -19.06 18.37 -55.11
N ALA A 76 -17.99 19.10 -55.49
CA ALA A 76 -16.66 18.54 -55.59
C ALA A 76 -16.16 17.97 -54.26
N LYS A 77 -16.48 18.62 -53.13
CA LYS A 77 -16.15 18.12 -51.79
C LYS A 77 -16.85 16.81 -51.45
N VAL A 78 -18.15 16.72 -51.71
CA VAL A 78 -18.94 15.49 -51.49
C VAL A 78 -18.45 14.38 -52.43
N THR A 79 -18.23 14.70 -53.71
CA THR A 79 -17.69 13.75 -54.68
C THR A 79 -16.34 13.19 -54.22
N ALA A 80 -15.44 14.07 -53.78
CA ALA A 80 -14.12 13.70 -53.27
C ALA A 80 -14.16 12.89 -51.97
N GLN A 81 -15.28 12.88 -51.22
CA GLN A 81 -15.44 12.07 -50.01
C GLN A 81 -15.92 10.66 -50.30
N HIS A 82 -16.77 10.48 -51.31
CA HIS A 82 -17.48 9.22 -51.52
C HIS A 82 -16.97 8.39 -52.71
N TYR A 83 -16.40 9.03 -53.73
CA TYR A 83 -16.02 8.36 -54.97
C TYR A 83 -14.50 8.33 -55.16
N SER A 84 -14.00 7.23 -55.73
CA SER A 84 -12.60 7.15 -56.18
C SER A 84 -12.46 7.86 -57.53
N CYS A 85 -11.26 8.30 -57.87
CA CYS A 85 -10.90 8.88 -59.16
C CYS A 85 -11.29 7.93 -60.30
N GLU A 86 -10.98 6.64 -60.18
CA GLU A 86 -11.35 5.65 -61.20
C GLU A 86 -12.89 5.49 -61.33
N SER A 87 -13.64 5.54 -60.21
CA SER A 87 -15.12 5.54 -60.25
C SER A 87 -15.69 6.80 -60.93
N ILE A 88 -15.01 7.93 -60.81
CA ILE A 88 -15.41 9.19 -61.41
C ILE A 88 -15.16 9.17 -62.93
N GLU A 89 -14.06 8.56 -63.34
CA GLU A 89 -13.59 8.49 -64.73
C GLU A 89 -14.31 7.43 -65.57
N THR A 90 -14.83 6.40 -64.91
CA THR A 90 -15.74 5.42 -65.53
C THR A 90 -17.16 5.95 -65.74
N HIS A 91 -17.48 7.14 -65.23
CA HIS A 91 -18.75 7.80 -65.48
C HIS A 91 -18.80 8.44 -66.88
N ASN A 92 -19.97 8.44 -67.53
CA ASN A 92 -20.12 8.99 -68.88
C ASN A 92 -21.13 10.15 -68.91
N PRO A 93 -20.71 11.38 -69.29
CA PRO A 93 -19.35 11.77 -69.67
C PRO A 93 -18.39 11.84 -68.47
N PRO A 94 -17.07 11.64 -68.69
CA PRO A 94 -16.05 11.84 -67.66
C PRO A 94 -15.96 13.30 -67.23
N LEU A 95 -15.38 13.57 -66.05
CA LEU A 95 -15.20 14.94 -65.57
C LEU A 95 -14.13 15.67 -66.39
N ASP A 96 -14.36 16.96 -66.64
CA ASP A 96 -13.36 17.82 -67.26
C ASP A 96 -12.20 18.18 -66.29
N GLU A 97 -11.09 18.67 -66.85
CA GLU A 97 -9.90 19.11 -66.10
C GLU A 97 -10.26 20.05 -64.93
N ALA A 98 -11.20 20.97 -65.13
CA ALA A 98 -11.57 21.98 -64.16
C ALA A 98 -12.31 21.37 -62.93
N LEU A 99 -13.21 20.42 -63.16
CA LEU A 99 -13.93 19.72 -62.09
C LEU A 99 -13.03 18.70 -61.39
N LEU A 100 -12.20 17.95 -62.13
CA LEU A 100 -11.27 16.97 -61.55
C LEU A 100 -10.20 17.66 -60.68
N LYS A 101 -9.75 18.85 -61.07
CA LYS A 101 -8.91 19.72 -60.22
C LYS A 101 -9.58 20.11 -58.91
N LYS A 102 -10.90 20.37 -58.91
CA LYS A 102 -11.65 20.70 -57.68
C LYS A 102 -11.85 19.46 -56.80
N VAL A 103 -12.15 18.31 -57.41
CA VAL A 103 -12.30 17.05 -56.68
C VAL A 103 -10.97 16.67 -56.01
N SER A 104 -9.86 16.70 -56.75
CA SER A 104 -8.53 16.42 -56.20
C SER A 104 -8.09 17.41 -55.11
N PHE A 105 -8.50 18.68 -55.18
CA PHE A 105 -8.31 19.64 -54.08
C PHE A 105 -8.98 19.17 -52.78
N TRP A 106 -10.24 18.73 -52.84
CA TRP A 106 -11.02 18.30 -51.68
C TRP A 106 -10.77 16.86 -51.24
N ALA A 107 -10.06 16.08 -52.06
CA ALA A 107 -9.70 14.70 -51.75
C ALA A 107 -8.58 14.60 -50.71
N PHE A 108 -7.82 15.67 -50.44
CA PHE A 108 -6.79 15.68 -49.41
C PHE A 108 -7.42 15.74 -48.00
N PRO A 109 -6.89 15.03 -46.98
CA PRO A 109 -7.39 15.11 -45.61
C PRO A 109 -7.40 16.55 -45.07
N GLN A 110 -8.51 16.98 -44.46
CA GLN A 110 -8.65 18.35 -43.93
C GLN A 110 -8.56 18.41 -42.41
N ASP A 111 -8.84 17.29 -41.71
CA ASP A 111 -8.80 17.23 -40.24
C ASP A 111 -7.42 16.78 -39.74
N GLU A 112 -6.67 17.74 -39.21
CA GLU A 112 -5.37 17.49 -38.58
C GLU A 112 -5.45 16.49 -37.42
N LYS A 113 -6.52 16.54 -36.61
CA LYS A 113 -6.69 15.63 -35.46
C LYS A 113 -6.86 14.20 -35.94
N LYS A 114 -7.63 14.00 -37.03
CA LYS A 114 -7.81 12.68 -37.65
C LYS A 114 -6.48 12.13 -38.17
N VAL A 115 -5.72 12.93 -38.92
CA VAL A 115 -4.37 12.54 -39.39
C VAL A 115 -3.45 12.18 -38.22
N LYS A 116 -3.50 12.96 -37.14
CA LYS A 116 -2.69 12.71 -35.94
C LYS A 116 -3.00 11.35 -35.31
N ILE A 117 -4.27 10.98 -35.19
CA ILE A 117 -4.67 9.66 -34.65
C ILE A 117 -4.08 8.53 -35.50
N TYR A 118 -4.23 8.59 -36.82
CA TYR A 118 -3.70 7.58 -37.74
C TYR A 118 -2.17 7.49 -37.73
N ALA A 119 -1.48 8.63 -37.67
CA ALA A 119 -0.03 8.65 -37.51
C ALA A 119 0.41 7.98 -36.19
N ARG A 120 -0.25 8.32 -35.07
CA ARG A 120 0.07 7.81 -33.73
C ARG A 120 -0.06 6.29 -33.59
N ILE A 121 -0.86 5.63 -34.43
CA ILE A 121 -0.94 4.16 -34.48
C ILE A 121 0.41 3.54 -34.88
N SER A 122 1.19 4.25 -35.70
CA SER A 122 2.40 3.74 -36.34
C SER A 122 3.68 4.33 -35.74
N LEU A 123 3.60 5.53 -35.16
CA LEU A 123 4.73 6.21 -34.52
C LEU A 123 5.10 5.55 -33.20
N LYS A 124 6.40 5.55 -32.87
CA LYS A 124 6.92 4.99 -31.61
C LYS A 124 6.75 5.94 -30.42
N SER A 125 6.62 7.26 -30.67
CA SER A 125 6.55 8.29 -29.63
C SER A 125 5.84 9.55 -30.14
N GLU A 126 5.16 10.27 -29.24
CA GLU A 126 4.65 11.63 -29.48
C GLU A 126 5.72 12.60 -29.97
N ASP A 127 6.98 12.38 -29.60
CA ASP A 127 8.09 13.24 -30.03
C ASP A 127 8.30 13.19 -31.55
N GLU A 128 7.91 12.11 -32.21
CA GLU A 128 7.98 12.01 -33.67
C GLU A 128 6.98 12.95 -34.35
N TRP A 129 5.77 13.07 -33.79
CA TRP A 129 4.79 14.07 -34.23
C TRP A 129 5.29 15.49 -33.98
N ARG A 130 5.78 15.77 -32.76
CA ARG A 130 6.34 17.09 -32.40
C ARG A 130 7.50 17.50 -33.31
N ARG A 131 8.37 16.56 -33.70
CA ARG A 131 9.44 16.83 -34.68
C ARG A 131 8.87 17.25 -36.04
N GLY A 132 7.75 16.66 -36.48
CA GLY A 132 7.04 17.08 -37.67
C GLY A 132 6.49 18.50 -37.56
N GLU A 133 5.90 18.86 -36.42
CA GLU A 133 5.45 20.23 -36.13
C GLU A 133 6.61 21.23 -36.13
N ILE A 134 7.77 20.86 -35.57
CA ILE A 134 8.98 21.69 -35.60
C ILE A 134 9.47 21.89 -37.04
N PHE A 135 9.49 20.84 -37.86
CA PHE A 135 9.92 20.94 -39.27
C PHE A 135 9.00 21.86 -40.07
N TYR A 136 7.69 21.78 -39.83
CA TYR A 136 6.72 22.72 -40.35
C TYR A 136 6.97 24.16 -39.84
N GLY A 137 7.07 24.34 -38.52
CA GLY A 137 7.19 25.67 -37.88
C GLY A 137 8.48 26.42 -38.22
N GLU A 138 9.56 25.70 -38.49
CA GLU A 138 10.82 26.28 -38.96
C GLU A 138 10.84 26.62 -40.46
N LYS A 139 9.71 26.50 -41.18
CA LYS A 139 9.58 26.78 -42.62
C LYS A 139 10.59 25.99 -43.47
N ARG A 140 10.85 24.73 -43.12
CA ARG A 140 11.85 23.88 -43.81
C ARG A 140 11.33 23.25 -45.11
N ILE A 141 10.05 23.43 -45.42
CA ILE A 141 9.37 22.82 -46.57
C ILE A 141 9.52 23.75 -47.77
N GLN A 142 10.00 23.19 -48.88
CA GLN A 142 10.21 23.88 -50.15
C GLN A 142 9.59 23.07 -51.29
N ASP A 143 9.30 23.76 -52.39
CA ASP A 143 8.80 23.17 -53.64
C ASP A 143 7.60 22.24 -53.46
N ILE A 144 6.70 22.57 -52.51
CA ILE A 144 5.49 21.80 -52.32
C ILE A 144 4.54 22.00 -53.50
N ARG A 145 4.16 20.91 -54.17
CA ARG A 145 3.23 20.92 -55.31
C ARG A 145 2.24 19.78 -55.18
N GLN A 146 0.97 20.07 -55.49
CA GLN A 146 -0.08 19.05 -55.62
C GLN A 146 -0.43 18.90 -57.10
N VAL A 147 -0.31 17.67 -57.60
CA VAL A 147 -0.75 17.30 -58.95
C VAL A 147 -1.69 16.12 -58.80
N GLY A 148 -2.94 16.33 -59.21
CA GLY A 148 -4.04 15.39 -58.95
C GLY A 148 -4.09 14.97 -57.49
N PHE A 149 -4.00 13.66 -57.28
CA PHE A 149 -4.09 12.95 -56.01
C PHE A 149 -2.72 12.70 -55.35
N MET A 150 -1.67 13.43 -55.78
CA MET A 150 -0.33 13.34 -55.21
C MET A 150 0.22 14.72 -54.79
N VAL A 151 0.75 14.81 -53.56
CA VAL A 151 1.54 15.95 -53.07
C VAL A 151 3.02 15.55 -53.05
N SER A 152 3.89 16.43 -53.54
CA SER A 152 5.35 16.28 -53.46
C SER A 152 5.99 17.51 -52.83
N ALA A 153 7.08 17.34 -52.09
CA ALA A 153 7.83 18.44 -51.45
C ALA A 153 9.29 18.08 -51.12
N ILE A 154 10.11 19.09 -50.85
CA ILE A 154 11.53 18.97 -50.45
C ILE A 154 11.73 19.59 -49.06
N ILE A 155 12.54 18.95 -48.20
CA ILE A 155 12.83 19.45 -46.83
C ILE A 155 14.32 19.81 -46.66
N ASN A 156 14.59 21.09 -46.38
CA ASN A 156 15.88 21.75 -46.67
C ASN A 156 17.00 21.64 -45.60
N LYS A 157 17.04 20.57 -44.80
CA LYS A 157 18.22 20.25 -43.95
C LYS A 157 18.93 18.94 -44.31
N GLN A 158 18.26 18.08 -45.10
CA GLN A 158 18.79 16.78 -45.54
C GLN A 158 18.50 16.49 -47.02
N ILE A 159 17.93 17.46 -47.76
CA ILE A 159 17.34 17.28 -49.11
C ILE A 159 16.56 15.95 -49.18
N SER A 160 15.53 15.82 -48.35
CA SER A 160 14.63 14.67 -48.42
C SER A 160 13.47 15.00 -49.35
N LYS A 161 13.31 14.23 -50.43
CA LYS A 161 12.11 14.26 -51.27
C LYS A 161 11.02 13.45 -50.59
N VAL A 162 9.82 14.03 -50.49
CA VAL A 162 8.64 13.40 -49.91
C VAL A 162 7.54 13.40 -50.97
N SER A 163 6.86 12.27 -51.14
CA SER A 163 5.60 12.19 -51.88
C SER A 163 4.51 11.60 -50.97
N VAL A 164 3.28 12.09 -51.15
CA VAL A 164 2.10 11.64 -50.41
C VAL A 164 0.97 11.49 -51.42
N THR A 165 0.44 10.29 -51.59
CA THR A 165 -0.76 10.03 -52.38
C THR A 165 -1.96 9.95 -51.45
N PHE A 166 -3.11 10.41 -51.93
CA PHE A 166 -4.29 10.53 -51.10
C PHE A 166 -5.56 10.42 -51.93
N GLU A 167 -6.64 9.96 -51.31
CA GLU A 167 -7.94 9.82 -51.94
C GLU A 167 -9.02 9.72 -50.86
N LYS A 168 -10.26 10.14 -51.15
CA LYS A 168 -11.37 10.06 -50.17
C LYS A 168 -11.07 10.72 -48.81
N GLN A 169 -10.26 11.78 -48.79
CA GLN A 169 -9.76 12.44 -47.58
C GLN A 169 -8.89 11.55 -46.68
N GLN A 170 -8.22 10.57 -47.27
CA GLN A 170 -7.32 9.63 -46.59
C GLN A 170 -5.96 9.59 -47.28
N ILE A 171 -4.89 9.35 -46.52
CA ILE A 171 -3.56 9.11 -47.08
C ILE A 171 -3.46 7.64 -47.49
N THR A 172 -3.22 7.39 -48.78
CA THR A 172 -3.17 6.04 -49.35
C THR A 172 -1.75 5.48 -49.33
N SER A 173 -0.76 6.30 -49.68
CA SER A 173 0.65 5.95 -49.58
C SER A 173 1.51 7.18 -49.36
N SER A 174 2.73 6.96 -48.89
CA SER A 174 3.70 8.03 -48.71
C SER A 174 5.11 7.47 -48.90
N THR A 175 5.98 8.28 -49.48
CA THR A 175 7.38 7.94 -49.65
C THR A 175 8.25 9.07 -49.15
N CYS A 176 9.38 8.71 -48.53
CA CYS A 176 10.36 9.67 -48.02
C CYS A 176 11.75 9.13 -48.35
N ALA A 177 12.55 9.92 -49.07
CA ALA A 177 13.90 9.51 -49.48
C ALA A 177 14.81 9.15 -48.28
N MET A 178 14.64 9.83 -47.14
CA MET A 178 15.39 9.54 -45.91
C MET A 178 14.78 8.41 -45.06
N CYS A 179 13.49 8.10 -45.26
CA CYS A 179 12.75 7.14 -44.45
C CYS A 179 11.91 6.22 -45.35
N PRO A 180 12.54 5.42 -46.24
CA PRO A 180 11.82 4.65 -47.25
C PRO A 180 10.92 3.55 -46.66
N GLN A 181 11.19 3.12 -45.43
CA GLN A 181 10.44 2.07 -44.72
C GLN A 181 9.32 2.62 -43.82
N ALA A 182 9.12 3.94 -43.78
CA ALA A 182 8.18 4.58 -42.86
C ALA A 182 7.08 5.33 -43.63
N ILE A 183 5.83 4.86 -43.49
CA ILE A 183 4.63 5.51 -44.01
C ILE A 183 4.34 6.81 -43.23
N TRP A 184 4.72 6.83 -41.95
CA TRP A 184 4.65 8.01 -41.09
C TRP A 184 6.05 8.34 -40.58
N CYS A 185 6.55 9.53 -40.91
CA CYS A 185 7.78 10.07 -40.34
C CYS A 185 7.65 11.59 -40.16
N PRO A 186 8.50 12.23 -39.34
CA PRO A 186 8.43 13.68 -39.12
C PRO A 186 8.44 14.50 -40.41
N HIS A 187 9.12 14.03 -41.47
CA HIS A 187 9.15 14.65 -42.78
C HIS A 187 7.78 14.62 -43.49
N ILE A 188 7.14 13.45 -43.52
CA ILE A 188 5.81 13.25 -44.10
C ILE A 188 4.76 14.06 -43.32
N ILE A 189 4.83 14.00 -41.98
CA ILE A 189 3.94 14.77 -41.09
C ILE A 189 4.06 16.26 -41.38
N ALA A 190 5.28 16.79 -41.52
CA ALA A 190 5.48 18.21 -41.83
C ALA A 190 4.83 18.61 -43.16
N VAL A 191 4.96 17.79 -44.21
CA VAL A 191 4.34 18.04 -45.53
C VAL A 191 2.81 18.00 -45.44
N ILE A 192 2.25 17.03 -44.72
CA ILE A 192 0.79 16.93 -44.53
C ILE A 192 0.27 18.14 -43.73
N LEU A 193 0.93 18.50 -42.61
CA LEU A 193 0.57 19.67 -41.82
C LEU A 193 0.63 20.96 -42.64
N HIS A 194 1.66 21.11 -43.49
CA HIS A 194 1.76 22.26 -44.40
C HIS A 194 0.61 22.29 -45.40
N ARG A 195 0.23 21.14 -45.98
CA ARG A 195 -0.88 21.06 -46.93
C ARG A 195 -2.24 21.36 -46.28
N ILE A 196 -2.46 20.93 -45.04
CA ILE A 196 -3.70 21.22 -44.27
C ILE A 196 -3.77 22.69 -43.87
N ARG A 197 -2.68 23.26 -43.34
CA ARG A 197 -2.68 24.61 -42.77
C ARG A 197 -2.59 25.71 -43.83
N HIS A 198 -2.17 25.38 -45.06
CA HIS A 198 -1.97 26.33 -46.14
C HIS A 198 -2.73 25.95 -47.43
N THR A 199 -4.00 25.54 -47.28
CA THR A 199 -4.84 25.05 -48.40
C THR A 199 -4.89 25.97 -49.60
N ASP A 200 -4.99 27.28 -49.38
CA ASP A 200 -5.27 28.26 -50.44
C ASP A 200 -3.99 28.72 -51.16
N THR A 201 -2.81 28.39 -50.62
CA THR A 201 -1.52 28.87 -51.15
C THR A 201 -0.82 27.85 -52.04
N ILE A 202 -1.20 26.57 -51.94
CA ILE A 202 -0.56 25.48 -52.67
C ILE A 202 -1.24 25.32 -54.02
N SER A 203 -0.47 25.38 -55.10
CA SER A 203 -0.98 25.17 -56.46
C SER A 203 -1.44 23.72 -56.64
N VAL A 204 -2.72 23.56 -56.99
CA VAL A 204 -3.32 22.27 -57.36
C VAL A 204 -3.50 22.20 -58.88
N HIS A 205 -3.02 21.12 -59.48
CA HIS A 205 -3.22 20.76 -60.88
C HIS A 205 -4.11 19.52 -60.99
N ALA A 206 -4.77 19.33 -62.14
CA ALA A 206 -5.42 18.05 -62.44
C ALA A 206 -4.36 16.93 -62.53
N PRO A 207 -4.75 15.64 -62.51
CA PRO A 207 -3.84 14.55 -62.82
C PRO A 207 -3.07 14.80 -64.12
N VAL A 208 -1.85 14.28 -64.18
CA VAL A 208 -0.92 14.50 -65.29
C VAL A 208 -1.53 14.00 -66.60
N THR A 209 -2.23 12.86 -66.60
CA THR A 209 -2.91 12.33 -67.79
C THR A 209 -3.85 13.34 -68.41
N GLU A 210 -4.67 14.00 -67.58
CA GLU A 210 -5.63 14.99 -68.04
C GLU A 210 -4.96 16.31 -68.43
N THR A 211 -3.86 16.66 -67.75
CA THR A 211 -3.07 17.84 -68.16
C THR A 211 -2.35 17.60 -69.48
N LEU A 212 -1.91 16.37 -69.77
CA LEU A 212 -1.24 16.02 -71.03
C LEU A 212 -2.22 15.88 -72.19
N SER A 213 -3.46 15.42 -71.93
CA SER A 213 -4.50 15.23 -72.97
C SER A 213 -4.92 16.55 -73.63
N THR A 214 -4.80 17.67 -72.91
CA THR A 214 -5.10 19.01 -73.42
C THR A 214 -3.96 19.64 -74.24
N LEU A 215 -2.76 19.06 -74.22
CA LEU A 215 -1.60 19.57 -74.95
C LEU A 215 -1.54 19.05 -76.40
N THR A 216 -1.20 19.94 -77.32
CA THR A 216 -0.90 19.54 -78.71
C THR A 216 0.42 18.78 -78.81
N ARG A 217 0.61 18.01 -79.89
CA ARG A 217 1.87 17.28 -80.17
C ARG A 217 3.11 18.16 -80.08
N ASP A 218 3.06 19.39 -80.62
CA ASP A 218 4.19 20.33 -80.61
C ASP A 218 4.50 20.80 -79.17
N GLN A 219 3.48 21.03 -78.35
CA GLN A 219 3.64 21.39 -76.94
C GLN A 219 4.21 20.24 -76.11
N LEU A 220 3.75 19.00 -76.34
CA LEU A 220 4.31 17.81 -75.69
C LEU A 220 5.79 17.59 -76.05
N GLN A 221 6.14 17.80 -77.32
CA GLN A 221 7.53 17.73 -77.77
C GLN A 221 8.39 18.80 -77.10
N LYS A 222 7.91 20.04 -77.04
CA LYS A 222 8.59 21.13 -76.32
C LYS A 222 8.74 20.81 -74.84
N LEU A 223 7.69 20.33 -74.18
CA LEU A 223 7.72 19.94 -72.76
C LEU A 223 8.85 18.93 -72.47
N LEU A 224 8.95 17.88 -73.28
CA LEU A 224 10.00 16.88 -73.16
C LEU A 224 11.40 17.47 -73.41
N GLN A 225 11.54 18.32 -74.42
CA GLN A 225 12.82 19.00 -74.73
C GLN A 225 13.27 19.92 -73.60
N TYR A 226 12.36 20.68 -72.99
CA TYR A 226 12.65 21.53 -71.83
C TYR A 226 13.02 20.68 -70.61
N ALA A 227 12.30 19.59 -70.33
CA ALA A 227 12.63 18.67 -69.24
C ALA A 227 14.05 18.07 -69.43
N ILE A 228 14.38 17.61 -70.64
CA ILE A 228 15.72 17.10 -70.98
C ILE A 228 16.78 18.19 -70.78
N ASN A 229 16.50 19.43 -71.16
CA ASN A 229 17.45 20.53 -71.00
C ASN A 229 17.68 20.91 -69.51
N GLU A 230 16.69 20.72 -68.65
CA GLU A 230 16.80 20.96 -67.21
C GLU A 230 17.64 19.89 -66.48
N ASP A 231 17.51 18.61 -66.84
CA ASP A 231 18.32 17.51 -66.29
C ASP A 231 18.76 16.50 -67.37
N PRO A 232 19.77 16.83 -68.20
CA PRO A 232 20.21 15.95 -69.29
C PRO A 232 20.74 14.61 -68.76
N ALA A 233 21.47 14.63 -67.65
CA ALA A 233 22.13 13.45 -67.09
C ALA A 233 21.11 12.46 -66.48
N GLY A 234 20.05 12.94 -65.83
CA GLY A 234 19.04 12.09 -65.22
C GLY A 234 17.95 11.62 -66.19
N ILE A 235 17.61 12.39 -67.22
CA ILE A 235 16.44 12.13 -68.07
C ILE A 235 16.81 11.38 -69.35
N LEU A 236 17.92 11.73 -70.02
CA LEU A 236 18.23 11.20 -71.36
C LEU A 236 18.29 9.67 -71.39
N GLY A 237 18.96 9.03 -70.43
CA GLY A 237 19.07 7.58 -70.37
C GLY A 237 17.70 6.89 -70.26
N ARG A 238 16.82 7.39 -69.40
CA ARG A 238 15.46 6.86 -69.22
C ARG A 238 14.59 7.10 -70.46
N VAL A 239 14.64 8.30 -71.03
CA VAL A 239 13.84 8.65 -72.20
C VAL A 239 14.25 7.83 -73.42
N PHE A 240 15.55 7.66 -73.68
CA PHE A 240 15.99 6.82 -74.79
C PHE A 240 15.70 5.34 -74.56
N GLN A 241 15.77 4.84 -73.33
CA GLN A 241 15.28 3.50 -72.99
C GLN A 241 13.80 3.32 -73.35
N HIS A 242 12.95 4.31 -73.08
CA HIS A 242 11.53 4.26 -73.46
C HIS A 242 11.32 4.44 -74.98
N ILE A 243 12.12 5.28 -75.66
CA ILE A 243 12.07 5.42 -77.13
C ILE A 243 12.44 4.12 -77.82
N ASP A 244 13.50 3.46 -77.36
CA ASP A 244 13.94 2.18 -77.91
C ASP A 244 12.88 1.10 -77.66
N ALA A 245 12.28 1.06 -76.47
CA ALA A 245 11.17 0.17 -76.15
C ALA A 245 9.89 0.46 -76.98
N LEU A 246 9.62 1.72 -77.36
CA LEU A 246 8.51 2.07 -78.24
C LEU A 246 8.80 1.71 -79.72
N ARG A 247 10.06 1.77 -80.15
CA ARG A 247 10.48 1.38 -81.51
C ARG A 247 10.49 -0.14 -81.70
N ASP A 248 10.64 -0.91 -80.62
CA ASP A 248 10.50 -2.35 -80.64
C ASP A 248 9.02 -2.77 -80.72
N ALA A 249 8.61 -3.30 -81.87
CA ALA A 249 7.24 -3.74 -82.12
C ALA A 249 6.79 -4.89 -81.20
N THR A 250 7.71 -5.59 -80.53
CA THR A 250 7.42 -6.71 -79.60
C THR A 250 7.29 -6.27 -78.15
N SER A 251 7.55 -5.00 -77.84
CA SER A 251 7.47 -4.45 -76.49
C SER A 251 6.04 -4.37 -75.97
N ASP A 252 5.85 -4.79 -74.72
CA ASP A 252 4.57 -4.69 -74.00
C ASP A 252 4.03 -3.24 -73.99
N MET A 253 4.91 -2.23 -74.04
CA MET A 253 4.53 -0.81 -74.06
C MET A 253 3.63 -0.45 -75.26
N ASN A 254 3.80 -1.10 -76.41
CA ASN A 254 3.00 -0.84 -77.60
C ASN A 254 1.62 -1.51 -77.57
N SER A 255 1.41 -2.45 -76.65
CA SER A 255 0.13 -3.13 -76.41
C SER A 255 -0.73 -2.48 -75.33
N LEU A 256 -0.14 -1.61 -74.51
CA LEU A 256 -0.81 -0.89 -73.43
C LEU A 256 -1.31 0.48 -73.90
N GLN A 257 -2.40 0.99 -73.31
CA GLN A 257 -2.92 2.33 -73.61
C GLN A 257 -2.03 3.48 -73.09
N GLY A 258 -1.06 3.17 -72.24
CA GLY A 258 -0.12 4.12 -71.64
C GLY A 258 0.48 3.59 -70.34
N ALA A 259 1.45 4.31 -69.77
CA ALA A 259 1.92 4.04 -68.41
C ALA A 259 0.87 4.51 -67.39
N PRO A 260 0.70 3.81 -66.25
CA PRO A 260 -0.22 4.25 -65.21
C PRO A 260 0.23 5.59 -64.63
N ASP A 261 -0.71 6.53 -64.49
CA ASP A 261 -0.43 7.87 -64.00
C ASP A 261 -0.36 7.88 -62.46
N PRO A 262 0.81 8.19 -61.87
CA PRO A 262 1.00 8.19 -60.42
C PRO A 262 0.28 9.34 -59.69
N THR A 263 -0.26 10.31 -60.43
CA THR A 263 -1.08 11.42 -59.90
C THR A 263 -2.58 11.17 -60.04
N PHE A 264 -2.94 10.09 -60.74
CA PHE A 264 -4.28 9.53 -60.75
C PHE A 264 -4.48 8.74 -59.45
N GLY A 265 -5.70 8.72 -58.93
CA GLY A 265 -6.02 8.05 -57.66
C GLY A 265 -5.67 6.56 -57.64
N VAL A 266 -5.99 5.90 -56.53
CA VAL A 266 -5.74 4.47 -56.36
C VAL A 266 -6.79 3.68 -57.16
N SER A 267 -6.44 2.47 -57.61
CA SER A 267 -7.38 1.63 -58.36
C SER A 267 -8.55 1.14 -57.49
N ILE A 268 -9.71 0.85 -58.09
CA ILE A 268 -10.92 0.31 -57.44
C ILE A 268 -10.65 -1.02 -56.74
N ASP A 269 -9.77 -1.85 -57.30
CA ASP A 269 -9.43 -3.17 -56.73
C ASP A 269 -8.49 -3.08 -55.52
N ASP A 270 -7.80 -1.95 -55.34
CA ASP A 270 -6.94 -1.70 -54.19
C ASP A 270 -7.79 -1.24 -53.01
N LYS A 271 -7.74 -1.98 -51.89
CA LYS A 271 -8.44 -1.59 -50.66
C LYS A 271 -7.91 -0.24 -50.16
N LEU A 272 -8.71 0.81 -50.34
CA LEU A 272 -8.56 2.14 -49.74
C LEU A 272 -8.81 2.08 -48.22
N THR A 273 -7.99 1.32 -47.49
CA THR A 273 -7.83 1.53 -46.06
C THR A 273 -6.80 2.63 -45.90
N TRP A 274 -7.17 3.75 -45.25
CA TRP A 274 -6.22 4.69 -44.65
C TRP A 274 -5.07 3.86 -44.12
N SER A 275 -3.84 4.05 -44.62
CA SER A 275 -2.75 3.09 -44.43
C SER A 275 -2.35 2.99 -42.95
N LEU A 276 -3.16 2.25 -42.19
CA LEU A 276 -2.93 1.82 -40.84
C LEU A 276 -1.69 0.95 -40.97
N SER A 277 -0.54 1.44 -40.50
CA SER A 277 0.69 0.66 -40.55
C SER A 277 0.62 -0.41 -39.45
N LEU A 278 -0.35 -1.32 -39.54
CA LEU A 278 -0.65 -2.36 -38.55
C LEU A 278 0.57 -3.28 -38.35
N ASP A 279 1.35 -3.50 -39.39
CA ASP A 279 2.63 -4.22 -39.31
C ASP A 279 3.64 -3.50 -38.41
N LEU A 280 3.70 -2.17 -38.51
CA LEU A 280 4.58 -1.35 -37.67
C LEU A 280 4.06 -1.27 -36.24
N LEU A 281 2.74 -1.11 -36.04
CA LEU A 281 2.07 -1.22 -34.74
C LEU A 281 2.40 -2.56 -34.07
N LYS A 282 2.18 -3.68 -34.78
CA LYS A 282 2.46 -5.04 -34.32
C LYS A 282 3.94 -5.19 -33.95
N LYS A 283 4.84 -4.71 -34.80
CA LYS A 283 6.29 -4.74 -34.54
C LYS A 283 6.65 -3.97 -33.27
N ASN A 284 6.19 -2.72 -33.14
CA ASN A 284 6.46 -1.87 -31.98
C ASN A 284 5.90 -2.49 -30.70
N LEU A 285 4.64 -2.95 -30.73
CA LEU A 285 3.99 -3.61 -29.60
C LEU A 285 4.74 -4.87 -29.16
N MET A 286 5.10 -5.74 -30.10
CA MET A 286 5.88 -6.94 -29.77
C MET A 286 7.27 -6.61 -29.21
N GLU A 287 7.93 -5.57 -29.71
CA GLU A 287 9.21 -5.09 -29.19
C GLU A 287 9.05 -4.62 -27.74
N ASP A 288 8.07 -3.76 -27.47
CA ASP A 288 7.88 -3.20 -26.14
C ASP A 288 7.40 -4.24 -25.11
N LEU A 289 6.53 -5.18 -25.52
CA LEU A 289 6.11 -6.31 -24.69
C LEU A 289 7.27 -7.25 -24.35
N ARG A 290 8.26 -7.42 -25.24
CA ARG A 290 9.45 -8.28 -25.03
C ARG A 290 10.51 -7.60 -24.18
N LEU A 291 10.75 -6.30 -24.39
CA LEU A 291 11.71 -5.52 -23.60
C LEU A 291 11.24 -5.32 -22.15
N GLY A 292 9.98 -5.63 -21.86
CA GLY A 292 9.43 -5.70 -20.53
C GLY A 292 9.20 -4.31 -19.95
N TYR A 293 8.07 -3.71 -20.31
CA TYR A 293 7.51 -2.61 -19.51
C TYR A 293 7.41 -3.07 -18.04
N LYS A 294 8.27 -2.55 -17.17
CA LYS A 294 8.23 -2.90 -15.75
C LYS A 294 7.00 -2.35 -15.01
N SER A 295 6.09 -1.66 -15.70
CA SER A 295 5.05 -0.83 -15.08
C SER A 295 3.74 -0.81 -15.85
N TYR A 296 3.10 -1.97 -16.07
CA TYR A 296 1.64 -1.96 -16.29
C TYR A 296 0.93 -2.14 -14.94
N PRO A 297 0.08 -1.18 -14.54
CA PRO A 297 -0.61 -1.23 -13.26
C PRO A 297 -1.43 -2.51 -13.09
N ASP A 298 -1.67 -2.88 -11.84
CA ASP A 298 -2.50 -4.03 -11.49
C ASP A 298 -3.92 -3.86 -12.05
N SER A 299 -4.66 -4.96 -12.21
CA SER A 299 -5.88 -5.12 -13.04
C SER A 299 -7.04 -4.18 -12.71
N CYS A 300 -6.85 -3.33 -11.73
CA CYS A 300 -7.85 -2.89 -10.80
C CYS A 300 -7.94 -1.36 -10.77
N ASN A 301 -6.79 -0.70 -10.85
CA ASN A 301 -6.69 0.75 -10.81
C ASN A 301 -6.80 1.33 -12.22
N ILE A 302 -8.03 1.50 -12.72
CA ILE A 302 -8.29 2.06 -14.06
C ILE A 302 -7.63 3.43 -14.22
N VAL A 303 -7.58 4.24 -13.16
CA VAL A 303 -6.98 5.58 -13.16
C VAL A 303 -5.47 5.51 -13.39
N GLU A 304 -4.76 4.61 -12.73
CA GLU A 304 -3.33 4.41 -12.98
C GLU A 304 -3.07 3.79 -14.35
N LYS A 305 -3.94 2.88 -14.81
CA LYS A 305 -3.82 2.29 -16.16
C LYS A 305 -3.93 3.35 -17.23
N MET A 306 -4.92 4.25 -17.14
CA MET A 306 -5.08 5.38 -18.06
C MET A 306 -3.85 6.30 -18.08
N LYS A 307 -3.10 6.38 -16.98
CA LYS A 307 -1.83 7.13 -16.89
C LYS A 307 -0.61 6.36 -17.40
N SER A 308 -0.75 5.06 -17.67
CA SER A 308 0.37 4.24 -18.10
C SER A 308 0.71 4.52 -19.57
N ILE A 309 2.02 4.57 -19.87
CA ILE A 309 2.54 4.79 -21.22
C ILE A 309 1.98 3.74 -22.19
N PHE A 310 1.89 2.48 -21.74
CA PHE A 310 1.34 1.39 -22.55
C PHE A 310 -0.13 1.64 -22.93
N PHE A 311 -0.96 2.04 -21.96
CA PHE A 311 -2.38 2.29 -22.21
C PHE A 311 -2.57 3.47 -23.16
N ASP A 312 -1.88 4.60 -22.93
CA ASP A 312 -1.93 5.76 -23.82
C ASP A 312 -1.45 5.40 -25.23
N GLN A 313 -0.37 4.63 -25.35
CA GLN A 313 0.21 4.28 -26.65
C GLN A 313 -0.66 3.31 -27.46
N TYR A 314 -1.33 2.35 -26.81
CA TYR A 314 -2.02 1.25 -27.50
C TYR A 314 -3.55 1.26 -27.33
N PHE A 315 -4.07 1.29 -26.10
CA PHE A 315 -5.51 1.20 -25.87
C PHE A 315 -6.26 2.50 -26.13
N GLN A 316 -5.68 3.65 -25.76
CA GLN A 316 -6.28 4.95 -26.00
C GLN A 316 -6.52 5.21 -27.49
N ARG A 317 -5.70 4.63 -28.38
CA ARG A 317 -5.86 4.73 -29.85
C ARG A 317 -7.17 4.15 -30.34
N VAL A 318 -7.60 3.02 -29.77
CA VAL A 318 -8.88 2.39 -30.10
C VAL A 318 -10.04 3.29 -29.69
N MET A 319 -9.93 3.93 -28.51
CA MET A 319 -10.95 4.85 -27.99
C MET A 319 -11.03 6.13 -28.83
N GLU A 320 -9.89 6.73 -29.17
CA GLU A 320 -9.81 7.92 -30.03
C GLU A 320 -10.41 7.67 -31.43
N LEU A 321 -10.20 6.47 -32.00
CA LEU A 321 -10.81 6.08 -33.28
C LEU A 321 -12.33 5.91 -33.17
N MET A 322 -12.82 5.33 -32.07
CA MET A 322 -14.26 5.21 -31.81
C MET A 322 -14.92 6.58 -31.64
N GLU A 323 -14.28 7.51 -30.94
CA GLU A 323 -14.74 8.90 -30.80
C GLU A 323 -14.83 9.63 -32.16
N LYS A 324 -14.03 9.22 -33.14
CA LYS A 324 -14.03 9.77 -34.50
C LYS A 324 -14.93 9.03 -35.48
N GLU A 325 -15.81 8.16 -35.00
CA GLU A 325 -16.73 7.37 -35.81
C GLU A 325 -16.00 6.48 -36.85
N GLU A 326 -14.82 5.97 -36.49
CA GLU A 326 -13.99 5.06 -37.33
C GLU A 326 -13.92 3.64 -36.74
N PRO A 327 -15.06 2.93 -36.58
CA PRO A 327 -15.10 1.62 -35.93
C PRO A 327 -14.32 0.55 -36.69
N ALA A 328 -14.26 0.61 -38.02
CA ALA A 328 -13.49 -0.33 -38.83
C ALA A 328 -11.98 -0.26 -38.53
N ALA A 329 -11.42 0.96 -38.44
CA ALA A 329 -10.02 1.15 -38.08
C ALA A 329 -9.74 0.74 -36.62
N ALA A 330 -10.63 1.11 -35.70
CA ALA A 330 -10.55 0.73 -34.30
C ALA A 330 -10.56 -0.81 -34.11
N ARG A 331 -11.39 -1.52 -34.89
CA ARG A 331 -11.44 -2.99 -34.92
C ARG A 331 -10.10 -3.59 -35.29
N GLU A 332 -9.49 -3.15 -36.39
CA GLU A 332 -8.21 -3.69 -36.87
C GLU A 332 -7.08 -3.46 -35.86
N VAL A 333 -7.03 -2.25 -35.27
CA VAL A 333 -6.05 -1.93 -34.20
C VAL A 333 -6.26 -2.84 -32.99
N LEU A 334 -7.50 -2.98 -32.52
CA LEU A 334 -7.85 -3.80 -31.36
C LEU A 334 -7.52 -5.29 -31.56
N VAL A 335 -7.85 -5.84 -32.73
CA VAL A 335 -7.49 -7.21 -33.12
C VAL A 335 -5.98 -7.39 -33.18
N THR A 336 -5.26 -6.44 -33.78
CA THR A 336 -3.79 -6.47 -33.88
C THR A 336 -3.14 -6.46 -32.50
N ILE A 337 -3.66 -5.67 -31.55
CA ILE A 337 -3.18 -5.64 -30.17
C ILE A 337 -3.38 -7.01 -29.51
N ALA A 338 -4.60 -7.57 -29.57
CA ALA A 338 -4.90 -8.86 -28.95
C ALA A 338 -4.07 -10.01 -29.53
N GLU A 339 -3.94 -10.08 -30.86
CA GLU A 339 -3.10 -11.08 -31.52
C GLU A 339 -1.64 -10.98 -31.08
N SER A 340 -1.10 -9.76 -31.00
CA SER A 340 0.28 -9.51 -30.59
C SER A 340 0.54 -9.89 -29.13
N VAL A 341 -0.40 -9.60 -28.23
CA VAL A 341 -0.31 -10.00 -26.81
C VAL A 341 -0.31 -11.53 -26.70
N LEU A 342 -1.20 -12.23 -27.41
CA LEU A 342 -1.21 -13.70 -27.45
C LEU A 342 0.04 -14.29 -28.11
N ASP A 343 0.58 -13.67 -29.16
CA ASP A 343 1.84 -14.06 -29.82
C ASP A 343 3.00 -14.02 -28.81
N VAL A 344 3.12 -12.95 -28.02
CA VAL A 344 4.19 -12.82 -27.01
C VAL A 344 4.02 -13.85 -25.89
N ILE A 345 2.78 -14.04 -25.42
CA ILE A 345 2.46 -15.03 -24.39
C ILE A 345 2.84 -16.45 -24.83
N ASN A 346 2.47 -16.85 -26.06
CA ASN A 346 2.79 -18.17 -26.61
C ASN A 346 4.30 -18.45 -26.72
N ASN A 347 5.10 -17.39 -26.83
CA ASN A 347 6.57 -17.47 -26.91
C ASN A 347 7.26 -17.48 -25.53
N GLN A 348 6.51 -17.36 -24.42
CA GLN A 348 7.05 -17.36 -23.05
C GLN A 348 6.68 -18.65 -22.30
N ARG A 349 7.67 -19.29 -21.63
CA ARG A 349 7.42 -20.48 -20.80
C ARG A 349 6.50 -20.21 -19.60
N SER A 350 6.57 -19.00 -19.05
CA SER A 350 5.74 -18.51 -17.95
C SER A 350 5.46 -17.02 -18.18
N PRO A 351 4.25 -16.63 -18.60
CA PRO A 351 3.96 -15.23 -18.90
C PRO A 351 3.99 -14.39 -17.62
N SER A 352 4.52 -13.17 -17.76
CA SER A 352 4.55 -12.21 -16.66
C SER A 352 3.13 -11.82 -16.22
N ASN A 353 2.96 -11.47 -14.94
CA ASN A 353 1.68 -10.94 -14.43
C ASN A 353 1.22 -9.68 -15.16
N MET A 354 2.16 -8.91 -15.70
CA MET A 354 1.90 -7.76 -16.56
C MET A 354 1.13 -8.15 -17.83
N LEU A 355 1.59 -9.17 -18.56
CA LEU A 355 0.93 -9.64 -19.78
C LEU A 355 -0.48 -10.17 -19.49
N LYS A 356 -0.67 -10.86 -18.36
CA LYS A 356 -1.99 -11.32 -17.93
C LYS A 356 -2.97 -10.15 -17.75
N ARG A 357 -2.52 -9.03 -17.15
CA ARG A 357 -3.36 -7.83 -16.93
C ARG A 357 -3.68 -7.10 -18.22
N ILE A 358 -2.71 -6.96 -19.12
CA ILE A 358 -2.96 -6.39 -20.45
C ILE A 358 -4.03 -7.21 -21.16
N LEU A 359 -3.93 -8.55 -21.11
CA LEU A 359 -4.91 -9.43 -21.74
C LEU A 359 -6.31 -9.26 -21.14
N CYS A 360 -6.43 -9.07 -19.82
CA CYS A 360 -7.72 -8.75 -19.17
C CYS A 360 -8.31 -7.43 -19.68
N ASP A 361 -7.49 -6.38 -19.85
CA ASP A 361 -7.96 -5.10 -20.38
C ASP A 361 -8.29 -5.18 -21.87
N CYS A 362 -7.54 -5.97 -22.65
CA CYS A 362 -7.91 -6.31 -24.02
C CYS A 362 -9.31 -6.92 -24.06
N GLU A 363 -9.60 -7.93 -23.24
CA GLU A 363 -10.92 -8.58 -23.21
C GLU A 363 -12.05 -7.61 -22.81
N ARG A 364 -11.81 -6.74 -21.83
CA ARG A 364 -12.77 -5.70 -21.45
C ARG A 364 -13.05 -4.74 -22.60
N LEU A 365 -12.01 -4.24 -23.25
CA LEU A 365 -12.13 -3.33 -24.39
C LEU A 365 -12.82 -4.01 -25.58
N PHE A 366 -12.57 -5.29 -25.84
CA PHE A 366 -13.29 -6.10 -26.83
C PHE A 366 -14.78 -6.20 -26.50
N SER A 367 -15.12 -6.45 -25.24
CA SER A 367 -16.51 -6.55 -24.80
C SER A 367 -17.23 -5.21 -24.99
N CYS A 368 -16.59 -4.09 -24.60
CA CYS A 368 -17.14 -2.76 -24.82
C CYS A 368 -17.29 -2.43 -26.31
N PHE A 369 -16.29 -2.77 -27.11
CA PHE A 369 -16.31 -2.54 -28.56
C PHE A 369 -17.48 -3.28 -29.22
N ILE A 370 -17.70 -4.56 -28.90
CA ILE A 370 -18.79 -5.36 -29.47
C ILE A 370 -20.17 -4.80 -29.13
N VAL A 371 -20.31 -4.16 -27.96
CA VAL A 371 -21.58 -3.53 -27.54
C VAL A 371 -21.80 -2.19 -28.22
N ALA A 372 -20.73 -1.41 -28.45
CA ALA A 372 -20.81 -0.07 -29.03
C ALA A 372 -20.80 -0.06 -30.57
N CYS A 373 -20.31 -1.13 -31.21
CA CYS A 373 -20.14 -1.19 -32.66
C CYS A 373 -21.49 -1.41 -33.39
N PRO A 374 -21.70 -0.78 -34.57
CA PRO A 374 -22.82 -1.06 -35.47
C PRO A 374 -23.05 -2.55 -35.79
N ASP A 375 -24.32 -2.93 -35.99
CA ASP A 375 -24.74 -4.33 -36.19
C ASP A 375 -24.13 -5.01 -37.43
N ASP A 376 -23.88 -4.24 -38.49
CA ASP A 376 -23.25 -4.70 -39.74
C ASP A 376 -21.81 -5.19 -39.54
N MET A 377 -21.07 -4.61 -38.60
CA MET A 377 -19.69 -5.00 -38.27
C MET A 377 -19.58 -5.98 -37.10
N LYS A 378 -20.66 -6.12 -36.30
CA LYS A 378 -20.67 -6.94 -35.08
C LYS A 378 -20.29 -8.40 -35.35
N HIS A 379 -20.77 -8.97 -36.47
CA HIS A 379 -20.46 -10.35 -36.84
C HIS A 379 -18.94 -10.60 -37.04
N GLU A 380 -18.23 -9.66 -37.65
CA GLU A 380 -16.80 -9.82 -37.94
C GLU A 380 -15.94 -9.78 -36.67
N ILE A 381 -16.20 -8.82 -35.77
CA ILE A 381 -15.45 -8.71 -34.52
C ILE A 381 -15.75 -9.89 -33.57
N VAL A 382 -16.99 -10.38 -33.54
CA VAL A 382 -17.37 -11.55 -32.74
C VAL A 382 -16.69 -12.82 -33.27
N ALA A 383 -16.59 -12.97 -34.60
CA ALA A 383 -15.83 -14.05 -35.20
C ALA A 383 -14.35 -13.99 -34.80
N LYS A 384 -13.73 -12.80 -34.82
CA LYS A 384 -12.35 -12.59 -34.34
C LYS A 384 -12.19 -12.94 -32.86
N ALA A 385 -13.10 -12.49 -31.99
CA ALA A 385 -13.09 -12.82 -30.57
C ALA A 385 -13.17 -14.33 -30.33
N SER A 386 -14.00 -15.04 -31.10
CA SER A 386 -14.14 -16.51 -31.03
C SER A 386 -12.84 -17.23 -31.43
N ILE A 387 -12.17 -16.77 -32.48
CA ILE A 387 -10.87 -17.29 -32.92
C ILE A 387 -9.79 -17.05 -31.84
N LEU A 388 -9.75 -15.86 -31.26
CA LEU A 388 -8.82 -15.50 -30.18
C LEU A 388 -9.04 -16.35 -28.92
N ASN A 389 -10.30 -16.60 -28.54
CA ASN A 389 -10.66 -17.47 -27.43
C ASN A 389 -10.18 -18.92 -27.66
N ALA A 390 -10.49 -19.49 -28.84
CA ALA A 390 -10.05 -20.83 -29.21
C ALA A 390 -8.52 -20.95 -29.23
N ARG A 391 -7.82 -19.89 -29.61
CA ARG A 391 -6.36 -19.80 -29.57
C ARG A 391 -5.84 -19.74 -28.13
N ALA A 392 -6.42 -18.90 -27.27
CA ALA A 392 -6.03 -18.77 -25.86
C ALA A 392 -6.20 -20.09 -25.08
N ARG A 393 -7.22 -20.88 -25.42
CA ARG A 393 -7.43 -22.23 -24.86
C ARG A 393 -6.21 -23.15 -25.03
N ARG A 394 -5.53 -23.07 -26.17
CA ARG A 394 -4.35 -23.91 -26.47
C ARG A 394 -3.11 -23.53 -25.64
N LEU A 395 -3.14 -22.38 -24.97
CA LEU A 395 -2.02 -21.83 -24.18
C LEU A 395 -2.13 -22.14 -22.68
N THR A 396 -3.19 -22.82 -22.24
CA THR A 396 -3.57 -22.93 -20.82
C THR A 396 -2.68 -23.81 -19.95
N SER A 397 -1.84 -24.65 -20.54
CA SER A 397 -0.77 -25.33 -19.81
C SER A 397 0.34 -24.38 -19.33
N GLN A 398 0.41 -23.15 -19.87
CA GLN A 398 1.44 -22.15 -19.59
C GLN A 398 0.95 -20.98 -18.72
N ILE A 399 -0.37 -20.87 -18.49
CA ILE A 399 -0.97 -19.68 -17.87
C ILE A 399 -2.07 -20.12 -16.90
N GLU A 400 -1.80 -20.00 -15.62
CA GLU A 400 -2.87 -19.77 -14.66
C GLU A 400 -3.33 -18.33 -14.88
N PHE A 401 -4.46 -18.16 -15.57
CA PHE A 401 -5.06 -16.85 -15.69
C PHE A 401 -5.26 -16.36 -14.27
N THR A 402 -4.79 -15.14 -13.98
CA THR A 402 -5.32 -14.41 -12.84
C THR A 402 -6.82 -14.35 -13.10
N LYS A 403 -7.55 -15.30 -12.51
CA LYS A 403 -8.86 -15.01 -11.98
C LYS A 403 -8.57 -13.73 -11.22
N PRO A 404 -9.08 -12.58 -11.67
CA PRO A 404 -8.92 -11.36 -10.91
C PRO A 404 -9.50 -11.78 -9.58
N SER A 405 -8.64 -12.03 -8.61
CA SER A 405 -9.13 -12.44 -7.33
C SER A 405 -10.04 -11.28 -6.97
N LEU A 406 -11.34 -11.54 -6.80
CA LEU A 406 -12.20 -10.63 -6.06
C LEU A 406 -12.64 -9.35 -6.80
N TRP A 407 -13.13 -9.43 -8.04
CA TRP A 407 -13.74 -8.24 -8.68
C TRP A 407 -15.15 -8.46 -9.17
N ALA A 408 -15.47 -9.71 -9.51
CA ALA A 408 -16.81 -9.98 -9.95
C ALA A 408 -17.18 -11.43 -9.82
N ASP A 409 -16.46 -12.41 -10.37
CA ASP A 409 -17.05 -13.75 -10.65
C ASP A 409 -18.55 -13.64 -11.02
N MET A 410 -18.92 -12.50 -11.66
CA MET A 410 -20.31 -12.10 -11.81
C MET A 410 -20.81 -13.10 -12.83
N SER A 411 -21.99 -13.64 -12.59
CA SER A 411 -22.62 -14.58 -13.52
C SER A 411 -22.39 -14.08 -14.94
N SER A 412 -21.54 -14.80 -15.67
CA SER A 412 -21.15 -14.41 -17.01
C SER A 412 -22.43 -14.36 -17.84
N ILE A 413 -22.49 -13.47 -18.83
CA ILE A 413 -23.48 -13.63 -19.88
C ILE A 413 -23.17 -15.01 -20.48
N LYS A 414 -24.07 -15.98 -20.33
CA LYS A 414 -23.83 -17.34 -20.80
C LYS A 414 -24.33 -17.46 -22.24
N LEU A 415 -23.55 -18.14 -23.08
CA LEU A 415 -24.03 -18.57 -24.38
C LEU A 415 -25.21 -19.53 -24.18
N PRO A 416 -26.37 -19.30 -24.83
CA PRO A 416 -27.47 -20.25 -24.82
C PRO A 416 -26.98 -21.59 -25.37
N SER A 417 -27.41 -22.70 -24.75
CA SER A 417 -27.09 -24.06 -25.22
C SER A 417 -27.48 -24.33 -26.67
N GLU A 418 -28.45 -23.58 -27.19
CA GLU A 418 -29.00 -23.69 -28.55
C GLU A 418 -28.25 -22.84 -29.60
N LYS A 419 -27.38 -21.90 -29.20
CA LYS A 419 -26.62 -21.00 -30.11
C LYS A 419 -25.18 -21.47 -30.36
N GLN A 420 -24.89 -22.76 -30.17
CA GLN A 420 -23.54 -23.31 -30.34
C GLN A 420 -23.19 -23.70 -31.79
N ASP A 421 -24.07 -23.47 -32.76
CA ASP A 421 -23.76 -23.76 -34.17
C ASP A 421 -23.01 -22.60 -34.84
N GLY A 422 -21.90 -22.93 -35.53
CA GLY A 422 -21.07 -21.97 -36.27
C GLY A 422 -19.87 -21.41 -35.48
N VAL A 423 -19.35 -20.24 -35.89
CA VAL A 423 -18.11 -19.62 -35.34
C VAL A 423 -18.22 -19.34 -33.84
N ILE A 424 -19.42 -19.08 -33.32
CA ILE A 424 -19.70 -18.83 -31.90
C ILE A 424 -19.52 -20.10 -31.06
N GLY A 425 -19.74 -21.29 -31.63
CA GLY A 425 -19.51 -22.58 -30.97
C GLY A 425 -18.04 -22.90 -30.68
N LEU A 426 -17.12 -22.11 -31.22
CA LEU A 426 -15.68 -22.23 -30.94
C LEU A 426 -15.27 -21.56 -29.62
N ALA A 427 -16.17 -20.83 -28.96
CA ALA A 427 -15.89 -20.15 -27.70
C ALA A 427 -16.05 -21.10 -26.50
N PHE A 428 -15.06 -21.13 -25.62
CA PHE A 428 -15.02 -21.97 -24.43
C PHE A 428 -15.08 -21.11 -23.16
N GLU A 429 -15.97 -21.48 -22.25
CA GLU A 429 -16.09 -20.86 -20.93
C GLU A 429 -14.78 -21.04 -20.14
N GLY A 430 -14.37 -19.99 -19.42
CA GLY A 430 -13.16 -20.00 -18.59
C GLY A 430 -11.85 -19.62 -19.31
N TYR A 431 -11.91 -19.18 -20.57
CA TYR A 431 -10.74 -18.73 -21.34
C TYR A 431 -10.91 -17.27 -21.81
N PRO A 432 -9.80 -16.52 -22.04
CA PRO A 432 -9.86 -15.12 -22.49
C PRO A 432 -10.71 -14.91 -23.73
N PHE A 433 -11.30 -13.72 -23.85
CA PHE A 433 -12.25 -13.33 -24.91
C PHE A 433 -13.58 -14.07 -24.90
N TYR A 434 -13.87 -14.93 -23.90
CA TYR A 434 -15.18 -15.54 -23.77
C TYR A 434 -16.26 -14.49 -23.50
N GLN A 435 -16.00 -13.53 -22.59
CA GLN A 435 -16.98 -12.47 -22.32
C GLN A 435 -17.20 -11.55 -23.51
N ALA A 436 -16.17 -11.33 -24.33
CA ALA A 436 -16.29 -10.59 -25.57
C ALA A 436 -17.27 -11.27 -26.53
N VAL A 437 -17.18 -12.60 -26.69
CA VAL A 437 -18.15 -13.36 -27.49
C VAL A 437 -19.55 -13.25 -26.89
N CYS A 438 -19.69 -13.38 -25.58
CA CYS A 438 -20.97 -13.26 -24.90
C CYS A 438 -21.59 -11.86 -24.98
N ALA A 439 -20.77 -10.80 -25.07
CA ALA A 439 -21.22 -9.44 -25.26
C ALA A 439 -22.04 -9.26 -26.55
N SER A 440 -21.86 -10.15 -27.54
CA SER A 440 -22.70 -10.18 -28.75
C SER A 440 -24.18 -10.44 -28.47
N LEU A 441 -24.49 -11.11 -27.35
CA LEU A 441 -25.85 -11.42 -26.92
C LEU A 441 -26.55 -10.24 -26.24
N ILE A 442 -25.81 -9.16 -25.92
CA ILE A 442 -26.41 -7.96 -25.36
C ILE A 442 -27.32 -7.35 -26.42
N PRO A 443 -28.62 -7.17 -26.13
CA PRO A 443 -29.56 -6.62 -27.08
C PRO A 443 -29.24 -5.14 -27.36
N SER A 444 -29.71 -4.65 -28.51
CA SER A 444 -29.68 -3.21 -28.81
C SER A 444 -30.38 -2.42 -27.69
N PRO A 445 -29.95 -1.18 -27.39
CA PRO A 445 -30.52 -0.39 -26.29
C PRO A 445 -32.04 -0.33 -26.38
N SER A 446 -32.75 -0.74 -25.32
CA SER A 446 -34.21 -0.67 -25.28
C SER A 446 -34.70 0.77 -25.37
N GLN A 447 -35.96 0.98 -25.77
CA GLN A 447 -36.56 2.31 -25.77
C GLN A 447 -36.50 2.94 -24.36
N SER A 448 -36.78 2.18 -23.31
CA SER A 448 -36.70 2.64 -21.91
C SER A 448 -35.28 3.05 -21.49
N LEU A 449 -34.24 2.38 -22.01
CA LEU A 449 -32.85 2.77 -21.81
C LEU A 449 -32.54 4.08 -22.54
N GLN A 450 -32.93 4.19 -23.81
CA GLN A 450 -32.71 5.40 -24.59
C GLN A 450 -33.40 6.62 -23.96
N GLU A 451 -34.63 6.45 -23.49
CA GLU A 451 -35.38 7.51 -22.81
C GLU A 451 -34.73 7.93 -21.48
N LEU A 452 -34.17 6.97 -20.71
CA LEU A 452 -33.36 7.26 -19.51
C LEU A 452 -32.08 8.04 -19.87
N LEU A 453 -31.36 7.61 -20.90
CA LEU A 453 -30.07 8.21 -21.32
C LEU A 453 -30.23 9.59 -21.97
N CYS A 454 -31.40 9.88 -22.57
CA CYS A 454 -31.74 11.20 -23.11
C CYS A 454 -32.36 12.14 -22.06
N CYS A 455 -32.29 11.80 -20.76
CA CYS A 455 -32.84 12.59 -19.66
C CYS A 455 -34.35 12.90 -19.78
N ARG A 456 -35.12 12.07 -20.49
CA ARG A 456 -36.59 12.24 -20.60
C ARG A 456 -37.33 11.75 -19.35
N TYR A 457 -36.73 10.82 -18.61
CA TYR A 457 -37.24 10.32 -17.33
C TYR A 457 -36.17 10.42 -16.25
N SER A 458 -36.60 10.66 -15.02
CA SER A 458 -35.76 10.53 -13.84
C SER A 458 -35.46 9.05 -13.54
N THR A 459 -34.39 8.78 -12.79
CA THR A 459 -34.08 7.43 -12.29
C THR A 459 -35.14 6.89 -11.33
N THR A 460 -36.09 7.72 -10.88
CA THR A 460 -37.26 7.31 -10.07
C THR A 460 -38.46 6.88 -10.90
N THR A 461 -38.60 7.40 -12.12
CA THR A 461 -39.78 7.17 -12.99
C THR A 461 -39.51 6.21 -14.14
N SER A 462 -38.24 5.86 -14.39
CA SER A 462 -37.85 4.93 -15.43
C SER A 462 -38.29 3.48 -15.13
N SER A 463 -38.85 2.82 -16.14
CA SER A 463 -39.17 1.38 -16.14
C SER A 463 -38.01 0.50 -16.63
N TYR A 464 -36.81 1.08 -16.79
CA TYR A 464 -35.66 0.38 -17.35
C TYR A 464 -35.16 -0.73 -16.43
N GLU A 465 -35.06 -1.95 -16.95
CA GLU A 465 -34.50 -3.11 -16.26
C GLU A 465 -33.70 -4.00 -17.23
N GLU A 466 -32.47 -4.34 -16.84
CA GLU A 466 -31.63 -5.33 -17.51
C GLU A 466 -30.88 -6.19 -16.48
N PRO A 467 -30.32 -7.35 -16.86
CA PRO A 467 -29.42 -8.10 -16.00
C PRO A 467 -28.21 -7.26 -15.58
N LEU A 468 -27.79 -7.36 -14.32
CA LEU A 468 -26.72 -6.55 -13.75
C LEU A 468 -25.37 -6.62 -14.54
N PRO A 469 -24.92 -7.81 -15.03
CA PRO A 469 -23.72 -7.88 -15.87
C PRO A 469 -23.81 -7.05 -17.15
N VAL A 470 -25.00 -6.97 -17.76
CA VAL A 470 -25.26 -6.17 -18.97
C VAL A 470 -25.14 -4.69 -18.65
N MET A 471 -25.78 -4.25 -17.56
CA MET A 471 -25.74 -2.85 -17.13
C MET A 471 -24.30 -2.38 -16.83
N LEU A 472 -23.49 -3.22 -16.17
CA LEU A 472 -22.09 -2.89 -15.89
C LEU A 472 -21.22 -2.80 -17.15
N ILE A 473 -21.43 -3.69 -18.13
CA ILE A 473 -20.73 -3.59 -19.42
C ILE A 473 -21.12 -2.30 -20.14
N ARG A 474 -22.41 -1.92 -20.15
CA ARG A 474 -22.86 -0.63 -20.72
C ARG A 474 -22.25 0.57 -20.00
N LEU A 475 -22.16 0.53 -18.66
CA LEU A 475 -21.48 1.57 -17.87
C LEU A 475 -20.00 1.68 -18.27
N ASP A 476 -19.32 0.55 -18.42
CA ASP A 476 -17.93 0.50 -18.87
C ASP A 476 -17.76 1.02 -20.31
N CYS A 477 -18.72 0.76 -21.21
CA CYS A 477 -18.73 1.34 -22.55
C CYS A 477 -18.75 2.86 -22.50
N PHE A 478 -19.64 3.46 -21.70
CA PHE A 478 -19.71 4.92 -21.56
C PHE A 478 -18.40 5.50 -21.02
N MET A 479 -17.81 4.83 -20.03
CA MET A 479 -16.54 5.28 -19.43
C MET A 479 -15.33 5.12 -20.35
N SER A 480 -15.35 4.16 -21.27
CA SER A 480 -14.16 3.79 -22.07
C SER A 480 -14.22 4.29 -23.51
N LEU A 481 -15.40 4.31 -24.15
CA LEU A 481 -15.56 4.59 -25.58
C LEU A 481 -16.35 5.87 -25.89
N GLU A 482 -17.14 6.40 -24.93
CA GLU A 482 -17.91 7.65 -25.09
C GLU A 482 -17.52 8.74 -24.05
N PRO A 483 -16.24 9.14 -23.93
CA PRO A 483 -15.79 10.05 -22.87
C PRO A 483 -16.25 11.51 -23.04
N THR A 484 -16.55 11.96 -24.27
CA THR A 484 -16.83 13.38 -24.57
C THR A 484 -18.28 13.82 -24.34
N VAL A 485 -19.20 12.90 -24.05
CA VAL A 485 -20.66 13.18 -24.13
C VAL A 485 -21.44 12.77 -22.87
N SER A 486 -20.87 12.07 -21.89
CA SER A 486 -21.71 11.14 -21.10
C SER A 486 -21.68 11.22 -19.58
N GLY A 487 -21.20 12.32 -18.96
CA GLY A 487 -21.29 12.50 -17.50
C GLY A 487 -22.70 12.20 -16.95
N ASP A 488 -23.72 12.74 -17.60
CA ASP A 488 -25.14 12.44 -17.33
C ASP A 488 -25.50 10.96 -17.54
N LYS A 489 -25.08 10.32 -18.65
CA LYS A 489 -25.42 8.92 -18.94
C LYS A 489 -24.80 7.96 -17.91
N VAL A 490 -23.53 8.21 -17.55
CA VAL A 490 -22.80 7.46 -16.53
C VAL A 490 -23.49 7.59 -15.17
N GLN A 491 -23.92 8.81 -14.83
CA GLN A 491 -24.65 9.08 -13.61
C GLN A 491 -26.00 8.34 -13.58
N LYS A 492 -26.85 8.51 -14.60
CA LYS A 492 -28.20 7.91 -14.64
C LYS A 492 -28.15 6.37 -14.64
N LEU A 493 -27.30 5.76 -15.48
CA LEU A 493 -27.12 4.32 -15.48
C LEU A 493 -26.48 3.81 -14.18
N GLY A 494 -25.49 4.55 -13.65
CA GLY A 494 -24.83 4.23 -12.38
C GLY A 494 -25.83 4.19 -11.21
N ILE A 495 -26.72 5.18 -11.09
CA ILE A 495 -27.77 5.19 -10.07
C ILE A 495 -28.72 3.99 -10.23
N MET A 496 -29.14 3.63 -11.45
CA MET A 496 -29.98 2.44 -11.66
C MET A 496 -29.26 1.15 -11.24
N ILE A 497 -27.95 1.05 -11.50
CA ILE A 497 -27.13 -0.08 -11.05
C ILE A 497 -27.07 -0.11 -9.52
N LEU A 498 -26.87 1.03 -8.86
CA LEU A 498 -26.86 1.11 -7.40
C LEU A 498 -28.21 0.69 -6.79
N LYS A 499 -29.35 1.14 -7.35
CA LYS A 499 -30.69 0.70 -6.91
C LYS A 499 -30.82 -0.83 -6.96
N LYS A 500 -30.40 -1.45 -8.07
CA LYS A 500 -30.42 -2.91 -8.22
C LYS A 500 -29.50 -3.62 -7.21
N LEU A 501 -28.27 -3.13 -7.04
CA LEU A 501 -27.32 -3.67 -6.06
C LEU A 501 -27.84 -3.55 -4.62
N LEU A 502 -28.49 -2.44 -4.26
CA LEU A 502 -29.09 -2.24 -2.94
C LEU A 502 -30.17 -3.28 -2.64
N VAL A 503 -31.07 -3.54 -3.60
CA VAL A 503 -32.10 -4.58 -3.48
C VAL A 503 -31.48 -5.97 -3.29
N LEU A 504 -30.48 -6.33 -4.12
CA LEU A 504 -29.79 -7.62 -4.01
C LEU A 504 -29.04 -7.77 -2.68
N SER A 505 -28.45 -6.68 -2.20
CA SER A 505 -27.64 -6.66 -0.99
C SER A 505 -28.46 -6.61 0.31
N LEU A 506 -29.78 -6.34 0.23
CA LEU A 506 -30.62 -6.09 1.41
C LEU A 506 -30.56 -7.24 2.43
N LYS A 507 -30.63 -8.50 1.98
CA LYS A 507 -30.54 -9.69 2.85
C LYS A 507 -29.17 -9.87 3.52
N LEU A 508 -28.11 -9.30 2.93
CA LEU A 508 -26.73 -9.39 3.43
C LEU A 508 -26.38 -8.26 4.40
N SER A 509 -27.24 -7.24 4.47
CA SER A 509 -27.08 -6.05 5.31
C SER A 509 -27.88 -6.13 6.61
N ILE A 510 -27.41 -5.41 7.61
CA ILE A 510 -28.03 -5.16 8.90
C ILE A 510 -29.46 -4.61 8.75
N LEU A 511 -29.75 -3.88 7.66
CA LEU A 511 -31.10 -3.38 7.39
C LEU A 511 -32.10 -4.50 7.05
N GLY A 512 -31.67 -5.60 6.39
CA GLY A 512 -32.57 -6.67 5.93
C GLY A 512 -32.53 -7.98 6.71
N SER A 513 -31.67 -8.11 7.72
CA SER A 513 -31.65 -9.29 8.61
C SER A 513 -32.96 -9.43 9.39
N LYS A 514 -33.70 -10.53 9.18
CA LYS A 514 -34.89 -10.90 9.98
C LYS A 514 -34.46 -11.73 11.20
N GLU A 515 -35.07 -11.42 12.34
CA GLU A 515 -34.79 -11.81 13.73
C GLU A 515 -34.23 -13.21 14.04
N SER A 516 -33.38 -13.26 15.07
CA SER A 516 -33.67 -14.08 16.26
C SER A 516 -33.27 -13.28 17.50
N THR A 517 -34.27 -12.80 18.26
CA THR A 517 -34.14 -12.41 19.65
C THR A 517 -33.70 -13.65 20.44
N VAL A 518 -32.40 -13.77 20.71
CA VAL A 518 -31.92 -14.69 21.75
C VAL A 518 -31.98 -13.90 23.06
N ASP A 519 -32.79 -14.40 23.99
CA ASP A 519 -32.97 -13.88 25.33
C ASP A 519 -31.63 -13.56 26.02
N LEU A 520 -31.38 -12.27 26.23
CA LEU A 520 -30.22 -11.73 26.94
C LEU A 520 -30.39 -11.72 28.47
N GLU A 521 -31.17 -12.65 29.04
CA GLU A 521 -31.42 -12.75 30.50
C GLU A 521 -30.80 -13.98 31.18
N ALA A 522 -29.86 -14.69 30.55
CA ALA A 522 -29.20 -15.86 31.16
C ALA A 522 -27.68 -15.70 31.32
N VAL A 523 -27.21 -14.57 31.88
CA VAL A 523 -25.83 -14.48 32.44
C VAL A 523 -25.82 -13.66 33.74
N VAL A 524 -26.66 -14.04 34.70
CA VAL A 524 -26.41 -13.75 36.13
C VAL A 524 -27.00 -14.90 36.95
N LYS A 525 -26.15 -15.80 37.43
CA LYS A 525 -26.30 -16.51 38.71
C LYS A 525 -25.01 -17.28 39.01
N ASP A 526 -24.16 -16.56 39.73
CA ASP A 526 -23.51 -16.95 40.99
C ASP A 526 -23.43 -18.47 41.29
N ASP A 527 -22.20 -19.01 41.30
CA ASP A 527 -21.88 -20.30 41.90
C ASP A 527 -20.99 -20.07 43.13
N GLY A 528 -21.58 -20.31 44.31
CA GLY A 528 -20.90 -20.52 45.59
C GLY A 528 -21.45 -21.80 46.25
N PRO A 529 -20.64 -22.55 47.04
CA PRO A 529 -20.79 -24.00 47.20
C PRO A 529 -21.50 -24.41 48.49
N SER A 530 -22.22 -25.54 48.45
CA SER A 530 -22.53 -26.51 49.55
C SER A 530 -23.83 -27.26 49.18
N GLU A 531 -23.80 -28.57 48.98
CA GLU A 531 -23.87 -29.70 49.92
C GLU A 531 -25.20 -30.45 49.70
N ASP A 532 -25.11 -31.77 49.84
CA ASP A 532 -26.18 -32.76 49.92
C ASP A 532 -26.97 -33.17 48.64
N GLY A 533 -26.65 -34.37 48.16
CA GLY A 533 -27.62 -35.25 47.47
C GLY A 533 -28.64 -35.84 48.46
N PRO A 534 -29.37 -36.95 48.16
CA PRO A 534 -29.39 -37.80 46.97
C PRO A 534 -30.83 -37.87 46.37
N THR A 535 -31.18 -38.51 45.25
CA THR A 535 -31.33 -39.96 45.10
C THR A 535 -31.97 -40.29 43.73
N ARG A 536 -31.45 -41.35 43.09
CA ARG A 536 -32.20 -42.50 42.53
C ARG A 536 -33.23 -42.25 41.40
N ALA A 537 -32.92 -42.72 40.18
CA ALA A 537 -33.43 -44.02 39.70
C ALA A 537 -33.04 -44.32 38.23
N LYS A 538 -32.58 -45.56 38.05
CA LYS A 538 -32.28 -46.26 36.81
C LYS A 538 -33.54 -46.56 35.98
N ARG A 539 -33.40 -46.60 34.65
CA ARG A 539 -33.82 -47.71 33.73
C ARG A 539 -33.39 -47.36 32.29
N ARG A 540 -32.41 -48.05 31.68
CA ARG A 540 -32.50 -49.33 30.91
C ARG A 540 -33.64 -49.30 29.87
N LYS A 541 -33.52 -49.72 28.62
CA LYS A 541 -32.43 -50.16 27.70
C LYS A 541 -33.15 -50.41 26.32
N PRO A 542 -32.41 -50.69 25.23
CA PRO A 542 -32.87 -50.69 23.83
C PRO A 542 -33.17 -52.09 23.26
N SER A 543 -33.64 -52.19 22.01
CA SER A 543 -33.49 -53.38 21.14
C SER A 543 -33.66 -52.98 19.67
N ALA A 544 -32.69 -53.12 18.75
CA ALA A 544 -31.89 -54.27 18.29
C ALA A 544 -32.62 -55.21 17.33
N ARG A 545 -32.02 -55.42 16.15
CA ARG A 545 -31.87 -56.66 15.33
C ARG A 545 -31.76 -56.25 13.86
N ARG A 546 -31.00 -56.86 12.95
CA ARG A 546 -30.01 -57.96 12.80
C ARG A 546 -29.68 -57.85 11.28
N GLY A 547 -28.50 -58.01 10.72
CA GLY A 547 -27.27 -58.70 11.08
C GLY A 547 -26.80 -59.48 9.84
N LYS A 548 -25.51 -59.41 9.51
CA LYS A 548 -24.60 -60.55 9.21
C LYS A 548 -23.42 -60.09 8.34
N ALA A 549 -22.24 -60.49 8.82
CA ALA A 549 -20.92 -60.23 8.28
C ALA A 549 -20.38 -61.43 7.48
N LYS A 550 -19.37 -61.19 6.61
CA LYS A 550 -18.09 -61.93 6.46
C LYS A 550 -17.29 -61.38 5.28
N LYS A 551 -16.08 -60.82 5.52
CA LYS A 551 -14.72 -61.37 5.23
C LYS A 551 -14.40 -61.42 3.72
N LYS A 552 -13.23 -61.00 3.19
CA LYS A 552 -11.88 -60.82 3.75
C LYS A 552 -10.96 -60.18 2.67
N THR A 553 -10.02 -59.33 3.12
CA THR A 553 -8.60 -59.14 2.68
C THR A 553 -8.26 -58.83 1.22
N THR A 554 -7.59 -57.68 0.96
CA THR A 554 -6.11 -57.56 0.83
C THR A 554 -5.68 -56.07 0.69
N ALA A 555 -4.42 -55.80 1.03
CA ALA A 555 -3.85 -54.53 1.51
C ALA A 555 -3.45 -53.47 0.46
N VAL A 556 -3.51 -52.18 0.85
CA VAL A 556 -2.71 -51.03 0.35
C VAL A 556 -2.49 -50.05 1.54
N PRO A 557 -1.32 -49.41 1.71
CA PRO A 557 -0.87 -48.85 2.99
C PRO A 557 -1.26 -47.38 3.26
N HIS A 558 -1.17 -47.03 4.54
CA HIS A 558 -1.24 -45.71 5.21
C HIS A 558 -1.42 -44.43 4.35
N LYS A 559 -2.55 -43.73 4.57
CA LYS A 559 -2.65 -42.26 4.47
C LYS A 559 -2.92 -41.68 5.87
N ALA A 560 -2.05 -40.76 6.26
CA ALA A 560 -2.15 -39.96 7.47
C ALA A 560 -3.27 -38.92 7.36
N ALA A 561 -3.81 -38.56 8.52
CA ALA A 561 -4.92 -37.64 8.74
C ALA A 561 -4.63 -36.20 8.25
N GLY A 562 -5.69 -35.55 7.74
CA GLY A 562 -5.73 -34.13 7.39
C GLY A 562 -7.20 -33.69 7.30
N THR A 563 -7.59 -32.89 8.27
CA THR A 563 -8.92 -32.47 8.73
C THR A 563 -9.81 -31.73 7.73
N SER A 564 -11.12 -31.97 7.89
CA SER A 564 -12.27 -31.37 7.21
C SER A 564 -12.44 -29.87 7.44
N ALA A 565 -12.57 -29.11 6.35
CA ALA A 565 -13.14 -27.77 6.33
C ALA A 565 -13.82 -27.52 4.97
N THR A 566 -14.98 -28.13 4.73
CA THR A 566 -15.81 -27.87 3.53
C THR A 566 -17.29 -28.13 3.81
N THR A 567 -17.96 -27.29 4.60
CA THR A 567 -19.44 -27.28 4.67
C THR A 567 -19.98 -25.95 5.24
N ARG A 568 -19.69 -24.79 4.61
CA ARG A 568 -20.44 -23.55 4.92
C ARG A 568 -20.57 -22.50 3.81
N GLU A 569 -19.80 -22.55 2.72
CA GLU A 569 -19.83 -21.49 1.69
C GLU A 569 -20.95 -21.60 0.64
N CYS A 570 -21.74 -22.67 0.64
CA CYS A 570 -22.74 -22.90 -0.42
C CYS A 570 -24.08 -22.14 -0.22
N CYS A 571 -24.26 -21.38 0.88
CA CYS A 571 -25.55 -20.80 1.26
C CYS A 571 -25.70 -19.27 1.07
N ASP A 572 -24.66 -18.54 0.63
CA ASP A 572 -24.67 -17.06 0.64
C ASP A 572 -24.74 -16.38 -0.75
N GLN A 573 -25.05 -17.13 -1.82
CA GLN A 573 -25.16 -16.55 -3.16
C GLN A 573 -26.56 -15.97 -3.42
N ILE A 574 -26.64 -14.68 -3.74
CA ILE A 574 -27.86 -14.02 -4.24
C ILE A 574 -27.66 -13.75 -5.73
N GLU A 575 -28.50 -14.36 -6.59
CA GLU A 575 -28.36 -14.30 -8.06
C GLU A 575 -26.96 -14.68 -8.60
N GLY A 576 -26.25 -15.56 -7.89
CA GLY A 576 -24.91 -16.02 -8.26
C GLY A 576 -23.77 -15.08 -7.83
N LEU A 577 -24.06 -14.02 -7.06
CA LEU A 577 -23.05 -13.10 -6.53
C LEU A 577 -22.73 -13.36 -5.05
N THR A 578 -21.45 -13.30 -4.71
CA THR A 578 -20.94 -13.34 -3.34
C THR A 578 -20.98 -11.95 -2.69
N LYS A 579 -21.01 -11.90 -1.36
CA LYS A 579 -21.00 -10.65 -0.59
C LYS A 579 -19.81 -9.73 -0.93
N GLY A 580 -18.64 -10.31 -1.21
CA GLY A 580 -17.45 -9.55 -1.62
C GLY A 580 -17.62 -8.87 -2.99
N GLN A 581 -18.27 -9.54 -3.94
CA GLN A 581 -18.51 -9.01 -5.29
C GLN A 581 -19.52 -7.87 -5.26
N ILE A 582 -20.59 -8.01 -4.46
CA ILE A 582 -21.58 -6.95 -4.26
C ILE A 582 -20.93 -5.72 -3.63
N SER A 583 -20.11 -5.89 -2.58
CA SER A 583 -19.37 -4.78 -1.96
C SER A 583 -18.44 -4.08 -2.95
N TYR A 584 -17.69 -4.84 -3.76
CA TYR A 584 -16.85 -4.26 -4.81
C TYR A 584 -17.67 -3.47 -5.85
N CYS A 585 -18.77 -4.03 -6.35
CA CYS A 585 -19.62 -3.35 -7.32
C CYS A 585 -20.20 -2.06 -6.75
N LEU A 586 -20.66 -2.08 -5.49
CA LEU A 586 -21.10 -0.88 -4.80
C LEU A 586 -19.97 0.16 -4.70
N LEU A 587 -18.76 -0.23 -4.29
CA LEU A 587 -17.58 0.65 -4.25
C LEU A 587 -17.26 1.27 -5.62
N TYR A 588 -17.16 0.43 -6.65
CA TYR A 588 -16.78 0.83 -8.00
C TYR A 588 -17.82 1.77 -8.62
N VAL A 589 -19.10 1.39 -8.59
CA VAL A 589 -20.17 2.19 -9.20
C VAL A 589 -20.38 3.48 -8.41
N SER A 590 -20.32 3.45 -7.08
CA SER A 590 -20.39 4.66 -6.26
C SER A 590 -19.25 5.61 -6.59
N TYR A 591 -18.02 5.11 -6.69
CA TYR A 591 -16.87 5.92 -7.12
C TYR A 591 -17.05 6.52 -8.52
N THR A 592 -17.50 5.72 -9.49
CA THR A 592 -17.74 6.19 -10.85
C THR A 592 -18.79 7.30 -10.91
N VAL A 593 -19.92 7.14 -10.22
CA VAL A 593 -20.94 8.20 -10.08
C VAL A 593 -20.40 9.42 -9.35
N SER A 594 -19.56 9.21 -8.32
CA SER A 594 -18.98 10.31 -7.53
C SER A 594 -18.12 11.26 -8.37
N ARG A 595 -17.50 10.75 -9.45
CA ARG A 595 -16.67 11.55 -10.36
C ARG A 595 -17.46 12.53 -11.21
N THR A 596 -18.76 12.32 -11.40
CA THR A 596 -19.60 13.18 -12.25
C THR A 596 -20.33 14.26 -11.43
N LEU A 597 -20.22 14.23 -10.09
CA LEU A 597 -20.99 15.11 -9.19
C LEU A 597 -20.67 16.60 -9.33
N ASP A 598 -19.44 16.95 -9.72
CA ASP A 598 -19.03 18.35 -9.87
C ASP A 598 -19.61 18.98 -11.15
N GLU A 599 -19.83 18.18 -12.18
CA GLU A 599 -20.39 18.63 -13.47
C GLU A 599 -21.92 18.50 -13.50
N HIS A 600 -22.47 17.49 -12.82
CA HIS A 600 -23.89 17.12 -12.85
C HIS A 600 -24.41 16.84 -11.43
N PRO A 601 -25.17 17.75 -10.79
CA PRO A 601 -25.70 17.54 -9.45
C PRO A 601 -26.80 16.46 -9.44
N LEU A 602 -26.85 15.67 -8.37
CA LEU A 602 -27.86 14.61 -8.18
C LEU A 602 -29.17 15.15 -7.60
N ASP A 603 -30.29 14.55 -8.00
CA ASP A 603 -31.59 14.77 -7.37
C ASP A 603 -31.67 14.13 -5.97
N SER A 604 -32.65 14.51 -5.15
CA SER A 604 -32.78 14.05 -3.76
C SER A 604 -32.81 12.52 -3.60
N ASP A 605 -33.57 11.80 -4.43
CA ASP A 605 -33.65 10.33 -4.42
C ASP A 605 -32.32 9.67 -4.86
N GLU A 606 -31.63 10.30 -5.81
CA GLU A 606 -30.36 9.80 -6.34
C GLU A 606 -29.24 9.97 -5.31
N VAL A 607 -29.25 11.08 -4.57
CA VAL A 607 -28.36 11.29 -3.41
C VAL A 607 -28.62 10.25 -2.34
N LEU A 608 -29.88 9.98 -1.97
CA LEU A 608 -30.22 8.96 -0.98
C LEU A 608 -29.75 7.57 -1.42
N THR A 609 -29.93 7.23 -2.70
CA THR A 609 -29.44 5.99 -3.30
C THR A 609 -27.91 5.88 -3.19
N LEU A 610 -27.18 6.95 -3.52
CA LEU A 610 -25.72 6.98 -3.44
C LEU A 610 -25.24 6.86 -1.97
N LEU A 611 -25.87 7.55 -1.04
CA LEU A 611 -25.53 7.48 0.38
C LEU A 611 -25.78 6.08 0.96
N ASP A 612 -26.90 5.44 0.61
CA ASP A 612 -27.16 4.06 1.01
C ASP A 612 -26.12 3.11 0.39
N ALA A 613 -25.82 3.26 -0.89
CA ALA A 613 -24.80 2.45 -1.55
C ALA A 613 -23.43 2.57 -0.89
N ILE A 614 -23.01 3.78 -0.49
CA ILE A 614 -21.74 4.00 0.21
C ILE A 614 -21.75 3.34 1.59
N LEU A 615 -22.79 3.56 2.40
CA LEU A 615 -22.89 2.94 3.73
C LEU A 615 -22.97 1.41 3.63
N ARG A 616 -23.72 0.89 2.66
CA ARG A 616 -23.81 -0.54 2.34
C ARG A 616 -22.48 -1.11 1.86
N ALA A 617 -21.74 -0.38 1.05
CA ALA A 617 -20.42 -0.81 0.56
C ALA A 617 -19.43 -0.99 1.72
N VAL A 618 -19.39 -0.01 2.62
CA VAL A 618 -18.52 0.00 3.81
C VAL A 618 -18.95 -1.08 4.79
N GLU A 619 -20.26 -1.28 4.96
CA GLU A 619 -20.81 -2.38 5.72
C GLU A 619 -20.38 -3.75 5.12
N LEU A 620 -20.60 -3.99 3.83
CA LEU A 620 -20.34 -5.31 3.27
C LEU A 620 -18.85 -5.62 3.04
N GLY A 621 -17.98 -4.60 3.07
CA GLY A 621 -16.53 -4.64 2.74
C GLY A 621 -15.62 -5.45 3.67
N ARG A 622 -16.18 -6.28 4.55
CA ARG A 622 -15.51 -7.04 5.62
C ARG A 622 -14.44 -8.05 5.14
N PHE A 623 -14.38 -8.43 3.87
CA PHE A 623 -13.51 -9.52 3.38
C PHE A 623 -12.04 -9.17 3.17
N ARG A 624 -11.68 -7.88 3.27
CA ARG A 624 -10.29 -7.44 3.09
C ARG A 624 -9.34 -8.04 4.12
N SER A 625 -9.83 -8.34 5.34
CA SER A 625 -9.05 -8.94 6.42
C SER A 625 -9.34 -10.43 6.68
N VAL A 626 -10.23 -11.06 5.91
CA VAL A 626 -10.68 -12.46 6.15
C VAL A 626 -10.43 -13.38 4.95
N ALA A 627 -9.98 -12.86 3.81
CA ALA A 627 -9.52 -13.73 2.74
C ALA A 627 -8.40 -14.64 3.27
N PRO A 628 -8.50 -15.97 3.13
CA PRO A 628 -7.42 -16.87 3.49
C PRO A 628 -6.12 -16.36 2.84
N LYS A 629 -4.99 -16.57 3.52
CA LYS A 629 -3.64 -15.99 3.28
C LYS A 629 -3.11 -15.97 1.82
N PHE A 630 -3.85 -16.47 0.84
CA PHE A 630 -3.40 -16.73 -0.53
C PHE A 630 -4.32 -16.22 -1.64
N GLU A 631 -5.38 -15.44 -1.38
CA GLU A 631 -6.30 -15.04 -2.46
C GLU A 631 -6.23 -13.57 -2.92
N ILE A 632 -5.93 -12.56 -2.08
CA ILE A 632 -5.85 -11.15 -2.53
C ILE A 632 -4.39 -10.72 -2.73
N THR A 633 -4.02 -10.19 -3.90
CA THR A 633 -2.68 -9.58 -4.05
C THR A 633 -2.58 -8.27 -3.24
N SER A 634 -1.38 -7.91 -2.76
CA SER A 634 -1.18 -6.68 -1.98
C SER A 634 -1.64 -5.41 -2.72
N LYS A 635 -1.61 -5.44 -4.06
CA LYS A 635 -2.02 -4.32 -4.90
C LYS A 635 -3.54 -4.28 -5.16
N ASP A 636 -4.24 -5.40 -5.27
CA ASP A 636 -5.70 -5.42 -5.32
C ASP A 636 -6.30 -4.83 -4.03
N TYR A 637 -5.66 -5.14 -2.89
CA TYR A 637 -5.99 -4.53 -1.61
C TYR A 637 -5.80 -3.01 -1.62
N SER A 638 -4.70 -2.50 -2.21
CA SER A 638 -4.42 -1.06 -2.27
C SER A 638 -5.47 -0.28 -3.06
N TRP A 639 -6.01 -0.85 -4.14
CA TRP A 639 -7.08 -0.22 -4.90
C TRP A 639 -8.40 -0.20 -4.14
N LEU A 640 -8.75 -1.29 -3.47
CA LEU A 640 -9.94 -1.34 -2.63
C LEU A 640 -9.90 -0.25 -1.56
N VAL A 641 -8.73 -0.04 -0.93
CA VAL A 641 -8.51 1.06 0.02
C VAL A 641 -8.65 2.42 -0.66
N PHE A 642 -8.09 2.60 -1.86
CA PHE A 642 -8.27 3.82 -2.63
C PHE A 642 -9.76 4.12 -2.89
N LEU A 643 -10.53 3.13 -3.34
CA LEU A 643 -11.97 3.30 -3.57
C LEU A 643 -12.71 3.68 -2.28
N GLU A 644 -12.43 3.00 -1.17
CA GLU A 644 -13.01 3.31 0.14
C GLU A 644 -12.72 4.75 0.51
N ASN A 645 -11.47 5.20 0.48
CA ASN A 645 -11.12 6.58 0.80
C ASN A 645 -11.87 7.59 -0.09
N ARG A 646 -12.02 7.31 -1.38
CA ARG A 646 -12.73 8.19 -2.31
C ARG A 646 -14.24 8.25 -2.05
N ILE A 647 -14.87 7.14 -1.72
CA ILE A 647 -16.29 7.15 -1.36
C ILE A 647 -16.53 7.72 0.04
N GLU A 648 -15.58 7.57 0.97
CA GLU A 648 -15.61 8.23 2.28
C GLU A 648 -15.51 9.76 2.12
N GLU A 649 -14.58 10.25 1.30
CA GLU A 649 -14.48 11.67 0.91
C GLU A 649 -15.81 12.16 0.33
N THR A 650 -16.38 11.41 -0.62
CA THR A 650 -17.66 11.76 -1.25
C THR A 650 -18.79 11.79 -0.24
N TYR A 651 -18.87 10.81 0.66
CA TYR A 651 -19.86 10.78 1.74
C TYR A 651 -19.74 12.02 2.62
N THR A 652 -18.53 12.40 3.03
CA THR A 652 -18.33 13.60 3.87
C THR A 652 -18.70 14.91 3.17
N LYS A 653 -18.58 14.97 1.84
CA LYS A 653 -19.00 16.13 1.02
C LYS A 653 -20.51 16.20 0.86
N VAL A 654 -21.16 15.07 0.57
CA VAL A 654 -22.58 15.02 0.16
C VAL A 654 -23.53 14.89 1.35
N ALA A 655 -23.20 14.06 2.34
CA ALA A 655 -24.10 13.75 3.46
C ALA A 655 -24.52 14.98 4.31
N PRO A 656 -23.67 15.99 4.60
CA PRO A 656 -24.07 17.14 5.43
C PRO A 656 -25.26 17.92 4.89
N ILE A 657 -25.37 18.01 3.56
CA ILE A 657 -26.41 18.78 2.84
C ILE A 657 -27.81 18.21 3.14
N TRP A 658 -27.89 16.94 3.55
CA TRP A 658 -29.15 16.19 3.69
C TRP A 658 -29.35 15.61 5.10
N LEU A 659 -28.63 16.11 6.10
CA LEU A 659 -28.80 15.72 7.49
C LEU A 659 -30.09 16.23 8.13
N GLU A 660 -30.73 17.23 7.52
CA GLU A 660 -31.92 17.89 8.06
C GLU A 660 -33.24 17.30 7.54
N SER A 661 -33.20 16.37 6.57
CA SER A 661 -34.39 15.66 6.12
C SER A 661 -34.75 14.53 7.10
N GLU A 662 -36.01 14.49 7.54
CA GLU A 662 -36.54 13.41 8.38
C GLU A 662 -36.49 12.08 7.63
N GLY A 663 -36.07 11.01 8.32
CA GLY A 663 -36.05 9.64 7.75
C GLY A 663 -34.89 9.35 6.81
N ASN A 664 -33.80 10.13 6.87
CA ASN A 664 -32.63 9.89 6.01
C ASN A 664 -31.97 8.52 6.25
N VAL A 665 -31.23 8.05 5.25
CA VAL A 665 -30.52 6.76 5.27
C VAL A 665 -29.59 6.64 6.49
N THR A 666 -28.98 7.73 6.94
CA THR A 666 -28.07 7.70 8.10
C THR A 666 -28.79 7.31 9.39
N ASP A 667 -30.03 7.74 9.59
CA ASP A 667 -30.84 7.40 10.76
C ASP A 667 -31.35 5.95 10.71
N MET A 668 -31.58 5.41 9.50
CA MET A 668 -31.88 3.98 9.33
C MET A 668 -30.71 3.11 9.80
N TYR A 669 -29.48 3.42 9.39
CA TYR A 669 -28.30 2.68 9.85
C TYR A 669 -28.01 2.87 11.35
N LYS A 670 -28.22 4.07 11.91
CA LYS A 670 -28.10 4.29 13.36
C LYS A 670 -29.09 3.44 14.15
N SER A 671 -30.35 3.40 13.72
CA SER A 671 -31.41 2.59 14.35
C SER A 671 -31.11 1.09 14.22
N ALA A 672 -30.68 0.64 13.04
CA ALA A 672 -30.33 -0.76 12.82
C ALA A 672 -29.09 -1.20 13.62
N LEU A 673 -28.06 -0.36 13.73
CA LEU A 673 -26.91 -0.61 14.61
C LEU A 673 -27.33 -0.64 16.09
N TYR A 674 -28.31 0.17 16.47
CA TYR A 674 -28.80 0.20 17.84
C TYR A 674 -29.57 -1.07 18.20
N GLU A 675 -30.44 -1.53 17.31
CA GLU A 675 -31.29 -2.71 17.54
C GLU A 675 -30.51 -4.01 17.36
N LYS A 676 -29.61 -4.08 16.37
CA LYS A 676 -28.98 -5.33 15.92
C LYS A 676 -27.46 -5.36 16.08
N GLY A 677 -26.81 -4.24 16.40
CA GLY A 677 -25.34 -4.12 16.41
C GLY A 677 -24.62 -5.11 17.34
N LEU A 678 -25.28 -5.56 18.41
CA LEU A 678 -24.75 -6.60 19.32
C LEU A 678 -24.41 -7.92 18.62
N GLN A 679 -25.10 -8.25 17.52
CA GLN A 679 -24.81 -9.45 16.73
C GLN A 679 -23.55 -9.31 15.87
N PHE A 680 -23.01 -8.10 15.76
CA PHE A 680 -21.89 -7.73 14.89
C PHE A 680 -20.70 -7.11 15.65
N TYR A 681 -20.86 -6.79 16.95
CA TYR A 681 -19.77 -6.34 17.82
C TYR A 681 -18.85 -7.54 18.13
N GLY A 682 -17.69 -7.56 17.49
CA GLY A 682 -16.82 -8.74 17.32
C GLY A 682 -16.13 -8.71 15.95
N ASP A 683 -16.69 -7.92 15.02
CA ASP A 683 -16.21 -7.75 13.66
C ASP A 683 -15.72 -6.31 13.43
N ASN A 684 -14.85 -6.07 12.43
CA ASN A 684 -14.48 -4.70 11.99
C ASN A 684 -15.64 -3.92 11.35
N LEU A 685 -16.81 -4.55 11.24
CA LEU A 685 -17.98 -4.04 10.56
C LEU A 685 -18.52 -2.74 11.19
N PRO A 686 -18.76 -2.68 12.52
CA PRO A 686 -19.40 -1.51 13.10
C PRO A 686 -18.45 -0.31 13.17
N VAL A 687 -17.13 -0.51 13.30
CA VAL A 687 -16.20 0.61 13.49
C VAL A 687 -16.06 1.49 12.25
N SER A 688 -15.95 0.92 11.05
CA SER A 688 -15.85 1.71 9.81
C SER A 688 -17.16 2.44 9.51
N LEU A 689 -18.29 1.77 9.71
CA LEU A 689 -19.61 2.37 9.51
C LEU A 689 -19.88 3.49 10.54
N ILE A 690 -19.58 3.25 11.82
CA ILE A 690 -19.72 4.24 12.89
C ILE A 690 -18.76 5.42 12.68
N SER A 691 -17.54 5.17 12.21
CA SER A 691 -16.57 6.23 11.88
C SER A 691 -17.14 7.18 10.83
N LEU A 692 -17.80 6.66 9.78
CA LEU A 692 -18.45 7.51 8.77
C LEU A 692 -19.66 8.26 9.34
N LEU A 693 -20.51 7.58 10.10
CA LEU A 693 -21.66 8.21 10.75
C LEU A 693 -21.24 9.32 11.73
N LEU A 694 -20.11 9.15 12.43
CA LEU A 694 -19.51 10.15 13.33
C LEU A 694 -18.91 11.35 12.58
N ALA A 695 -18.39 11.15 11.37
CA ALA A 695 -17.73 12.21 10.60
C ALA A 695 -18.70 13.33 10.19
N VAL A 696 -19.97 12.98 9.97
CA VAL A 696 -20.98 13.90 9.42
C VAL A 696 -22.18 14.12 10.37
N GLY A 697 -22.52 13.15 11.22
CA GLY A 697 -23.73 13.22 12.04
C GLY A 697 -23.67 14.17 13.25
N LYS A 698 -24.85 14.66 13.68
CA LYS A 698 -24.99 15.34 14.99
C LYS A 698 -24.51 14.40 16.10
N LYS A 699 -23.73 14.93 17.04
CA LYS A 699 -23.21 14.21 18.22
C LYS A 699 -24.34 13.94 19.23
N THR A 700 -25.26 13.03 18.86
CA THR A 700 -26.44 12.70 19.65
C THR A 700 -26.12 11.69 20.76
N LYS A 701 -27.02 11.60 21.75
CA LYS A 701 -26.96 10.57 22.80
C LYS A 701 -26.94 9.15 22.24
N LEU A 702 -27.62 8.93 21.10
CA LEU A 702 -27.63 7.64 20.40
C LEU A 702 -26.24 7.28 19.88
N MET A 703 -25.52 8.22 19.25
CA MET A 703 -24.15 7.99 18.76
C MET A 703 -23.19 7.64 19.88
N ILE A 704 -23.29 8.31 21.04
CA ILE A 704 -22.45 7.98 22.21
C ILE A 704 -22.74 6.57 22.70
N LYS A 705 -24.01 6.17 22.76
CA LYS A 705 -24.39 4.81 23.15
C LYS A 705 -23.86 3.77 22.17
N LEU A 706 -24.02 3.99 20.86
CA LEU A 706 -23.48 3.12 19.82
C LEU A 706 -21.95 2.97 19.91
N CYS A 707 -21.22 4.07 20.08
CA CYS A 707 -19.76 4.04 20.25
C CYS A 707 -19.36 3.29 21.51
N THR A 708 -20.06 3.54 22.63
CA THR A 708 -19.80 2.86 23.91
C THR A 708 -20.03 1.36 23.79
N ASP A 709 -21.15 0.94 23.20
CA ASP A 709 -21.48 -0.47 23.01
C ASP A 709 -20.47 -1.13 22.04
N THR A 710 -20.07 -0.44 20.97
CA THR A 710 -19.03 -0.92 20.04
C THR A 710 -17.70 -1.17 20.74
N ILE A 711 -17.25 -0.24 21.58
CA ILE A 711 -16.03 -0.41 22.40
C ILE A 711 -16.21 -1.60 23.34
N CYS A 712 -17.28 -1.63 24.12
CA CYS A 712 -17.43 -2.57 25.23
C CYS A 712 -17.74 -4.02 24.81
N HIS A 713 -18.14 -4.24 23.56
CA HIS A 713 -18.44 -5.57 23.03
C HIS A 713 -17.37 -6.11 22.06
N SER A 714 -16.29 -5.34 21.79
CA SER A 714 -15.22 -5.75 20.86
C SER A 714 -14.04 -6.37 21.60
N LEU A 715 -13.95 -7.71 21.63
CA LEU A 715 -12.90 -8.43 22.38
C LEU A 715 -11.54 -8.49 21.68
N HIS A 716 -11.52 -8.57 20.35
CA HIS A 716 -10.30 -8.75 19.53
C HIS A 716 -10.36 -7.94 18.22
N PRO A 717 -10.55 -6.61 18.27
CA PRO A 717 -10.85 -5.83 17.07
C PRO A 717 -9.68 -5.69 16.09
N LEU A 718 -8.43 -5.86 16.53
CA LEU A 718 -7.22 -5.73 15.71
C LEU A 718 -6.35 -7.00 15.69
N LYS A 719 -6.65 -7.98 16.54
CA LYS A 719 -6.00 -9.30 16.57
C LYS A 719 -6.52 -10.19 15.45
N LEU A 720 -5.62 -10.92 14.77
CA LEU A 720 -5.90 -11.79 13.61
C LEU A 720 -6.24 -11.07 12.28
N LEU A 721 -5.97 -9.76 12.15
CA LEU A 721 -6.06 -9.09 10.85
C LEU A 721 -5.01 -9.65 9.89
N THR A 722 -5.41 -10.39 8.86
CA THR A 722 -4.55 -10.69 7.71
C THR A 722 -4.60 -9.51 6.72
N ILE A 723 -3.80 -8.48 6.99
CA ILE A 723 -3.55 -7.40 6.03
C ILE A 723 -2.28 -7.77 5.25
N PRO A 724 -2.33 -7.91 3.92
CA PRO A 724 -1.13 -8.12 3.11
C PRO A 724 -0.14 -6.97 3.32
N ASP A 725 1.15 -7.28 3.52
CA ASP A 725 2.20 -6.24 3.63
C ASP A 725 2.18 -5.32 2.41
N ASN A 726 1.85 -4.06 2.62
CA ASN A 726 1.67 -3.07 1.56
C ASN A 726 3.04 -2.45 1.22
N SER A 727 3.92 -3.22 0.59
CA SER A 727 5.27 -2.76 0.21
C SER A 727 5.29 -1.78 -0.97
N TYR A 728 4.13 -1.32 -1.47
CA TYR A 728 3.99 -0.51 -2.67
C TYR A 728 3.53 0.92 -2.37
N GLY A 729 4.50 1.81 -2.15
CA GLY A 729 4.61 3.14 -2.77
C GLY A 729 3.59 4.24 -2.47
N TYR A 730 2.35 3.96 -2.06
CA TYR A 730 1.47 5.01 -1.58
C TYR A 730 1.98 5.45 -0.20
N ARG A 731 2.32 6.74 -0.07
CA ARG A 731 2.75 7.39 1.19
C ARG A 731 1.63 7.44 2.24
N SER A 732 0.77 6.44 2.33
CA SER A 732 -0.28 6.36 3.33
C SER A 732 0.18 5.46 4.48
N GLU A 733 -0.06 5.92 5.70
CA GLU A 733 -0.14 5.16 6.95
C GLU A 733 -0.42 3.65 6.70
N ASN A 734 0.25 2.72 7.39
CA ASN A 734 -0.01 1.29 7.18
C ASN A 734 -1.52 1.05 7.29
N ASN A 735 -2.15 0.18 6.49
CA ASN A 735 -3.61 0.03 6.53
C ASN A 735 -4.13 -0.39 7.92
N LYS A 736 -3.28 -1.07 8.71
CA LYS A 736 -3.50 -1.32 10.14
C LYS A 736 -3.58 -0.01 10.95
N ASP A 737 -2.74 0.98 10.65
CA ASP A 737 -2.74 2.31 11.25
C ASP A 737 -4.04 3.07 10.95
N SER A 738 -4.65 2.89 9.76
CA SER A 738 -5.96 3.48 9.45
C SER A 738 -7.08 2.92 10.35
N LEU A 739 -7.14 1.60 10.54
CA LEU A 739 -8.09 0.98 11.47
C LEU A 739 -7.81 1.37 12.93
N VAL A 740 -6.53 1.41 13.32
CA VAL A 740 -6.11 1.93 14.64
C VAL A 740 -6.61 3.35 14.84
N LYS A 741 -6.47 4.23 13.83
CA LYS A 741 -6.95 5.61 13.85
C LYS A 741 -8.47 5.71 13.99
N LYS A 742 -9.23 4.86 13.28
CA LYS A 742 -10.71 4.78 13.43
C LYS A 742 -11.09 4.41 14.87
N TRP A 743 -10.41 3.44 15.49
CA TRP A 743 -10.60 3.07 16.90
C TRP A 743 -10.19 4.18 17.88
N THR A 744 -9.02 4.78 17.69
CA THR A 744 -8.54 5.93 18.50
C THR A 744 -9.55 7.05 18.47
N ASN A 745 -10.05 7.44 17.29
CA ASN A 745 -11.05 8.51 17.14
C ASN A 745 -12.36 8.20 17.88
N LEU A 746 -12.84 6.96 17.80
CA LEU A 746 -14.06 6.51 18.48
C LEU A 746 -13.89 6.56 20.00
N ILE A 747 -12.77 6.08 20.53
CA ILE A 747 -12.45 6.13 21.97
C ILE A 747 -12.31 7.59 22.43
N THR A 748 -11.59 8.43 21.69
CA THR A 748 -11.45 9.87 21.97
C THR A 748 -12.80 10.57 21.98
N PHE A 749 -13.70 10.25 21.06
CA PHE A 749 -15.04 10.82 21.00
C PHE A 749 -15.84 10.52 22.28
N VAL A 750 -15.86 9.27 22.74
CA VAL A 750 -16.59 8.88 23.96
C VAL A 750 -15.95 9.48 25.21
N LEU A 751 -14.62 9.52 25.31
CA LEU A 751 -13.92 10.10 26.46
C LEU A 751 -14.08 11.62 26.56
N ASN A 752 -14.07 12.34 25.44
CA ASN A 752 -14.40 13.78 25.41
C ASN A 752 -15.83 14.03 25.93
N PHE A 753 -16.79 13.19 25.54
CA PHE A 753 -18.15 13.29 26.07
C PHE A 753 -18.19 13.05 27.59
N CYS A 754 -17.48 12.02 28.09
CA CYS A 754 -17.41 11.73 29.52
C CYS A 754 -16.77 12.85 30.36
N THR A 755 -15.78 13.55 29.82
CA THR A 755 -15.01 14.58 30.56
C THR A 755 -15.62 15.98 30.53
N THR A 756 -16.41 16.30 29.50
CA THR A 756 -17.08 17.60 29.35
C THR A 756 -18.31 17.78 30.26
N ASN A 757 -18.92 16.69 30.74
CA ASN A 757 -20.13 16.73 31.55
C ASN A 757 -19.98 15.83 32.80
N ALA A 758 -19.78 16.44 33.97
CA ALA A 758 -19.66 15.72 35.25
C ALA A 758 -21.05 15.25 35.75
N SER A 759 -21.62 14.21 35.14
CA SER A 759 -22.85 13.57 35.63
C SER A 759 -22.67 12.07 35.89
N VAL A 760 -23.44 11.52 36.83
CA VAL A 760 -23.40 10.10 37.24
C VAL A 760 -23.45 9.13 36.05
N LYS A 761 -24.21 9.46 34.99
CA LYS A 761 -24.32 8.63 33.79
C LYS A 761 -23.02 8.57 32.97
N HIS A 762 -22.21 9.62 32.98
CA HIS A 762 -20.92 9.65 32.28
C HIS A 762 -19.87 8.79 33.00
N ASN A 763 -19.90 8.79 34.34
CA ASN A 763 -19.04 7.95 35.16
C ASN A 763 -19.35 6.46 34.95
N MET A 764 -20.62 6.08 34.80
CA MET A 764 -21.01 4.70 34.47
C MET A 764 -20.47 4.24 33.11
N ILE A 765 -20.49 5.11 32.09
CA ILE A 765 -19.94 4.81 30.75
C ILE A 765 -18.44 4.56 30.85
N LEU A 766 -17.72 5.44 31.54
CA LEU A 766 -16.28 5.32 31.73
C LEU A 766 -15.90 4.05 32.51
N THR A 767 -16.63 3.73 33.58
CA THR A 767 -16.46 2.47 34.33
C THR A 767 -16.65 1.25 33.43
N ARG A 768 -17.67 1.24 32.56
CA ARG A 768 -17.93 0.12 31.63
C ARG A 768 -16.79 -0.06 30.62
N ILE A 769 -16.28 1.03 30.04
CA ILE A 769 -15.15 1.00 29.10
C ILE A 769 -13.88 0.47 29.79
N LEU A 770 -13.54 1.02 30.96
CA LEU A 770 -12.34 0.60 31.68
C LEU A 770 -12.43 -0.86 32.14
N LYS A 771 -13.59 -1.34 32.61
CA LYS A 771 -13.81 -2.76 32.95
C LYS A 771 -13.64 -3.66 31.73
N HIS A 772 -14.12 -3.24 30.56
CA HIS A 772 -13.93 -3.96 29.32
C HIS A 772 -12.45 -4.03 28.92
N LEU A 773 -11.72 -2.90 28.94
CA LEU A 773 -10.31 -2.88 28.55
C LEU A 773 -9.42 -3.78 29.42
N VAL A 774 -9.75 -3.97 30.70
CA VAL A 774 -9.06 -4.92 31.60
C VAL A 774 -9.21 -6.40 31.14
N GLN A 775 -10.18 -6.70 30.27
CA GLN A 775 -10.46 -8.05 29.78
C GLN A 775 -9.95 -8.28 28.34
N VAL A 776 -9.49 -7.24 27.65
CA VAL A 776 -9.12 -7.34 26.23
C VAL A 776 -7.74 -7.96 26.08
N ASP A 777 -7.66 -9.02 25.28
CA ASP A 777 -6.40 -9.64 24.86
C ASP A 777 -6.12 -9.31 23.38
N ASP A 778 -5.78 -8.05 23.12
CA ASP A 778 -5.43 -7.50 21.81
C ASP A 778 -4.41 -6.35 21.98
N CYS A 779 -3.14 -6.61 21.68
CA CYS A 779 -2.06 -5.66 21.92
C CYS A 779 -2.24 -4.35 21.15
N ASP A 780 -2.64 -4.39 19.88
CA ASP A 780 -2.71 -3.19 19.05
C ASP A 780 -3.87 -2.31 19.45
N TYR A 781 -5.01 -2.91 19.77
CA TYR A 781 -6.17 -2.18 20.27
C TYR A 781 -5.91 -1.59 21.65
N MET A 782 -5.25 -2.34 22.53
CA MET A 782 -4.89 -1.87 23.87
C MET A 782 -3.89 -0.72 23.83
N MET A 783 -2.91 -0.75 22.91
CA MET A 783 -2.02 0.39 22.67
C MET A 783 -2.80 1.61 22.19
N ALA A 784 -3.72 1.45 21.22
CA ALA A 784 -4.56 2.53 20.72
C ALA A 784 -5.42 3.14 21.86
N ALA A 785 -6.10 2.30 22.63
CA ALA A 785 -6.94 2.73 23.75
C ALA A 785 -6.13 3.42 24.85
N TYR A 786 -4.98 2.85 25.25
CA TYR A 786 -4.12 3.42 26.28
C TYR A 786 -3.54 4.78 25.86
N SER A 787 -3.16 4.94 24.59
CA SER A 787 -2.65 6.22 24.07
C SER A 787 -3.64 7.37 24.29
N VAL A 788 -4.93 7.09 24.09
CA VAL A 788 -6.00 8.07 24.35
C VAL A 788 -6.16 8.26 25.85
N LEU A 789 -6.32 7.18 26.63
CA LEU A 789 -6.55 7.26 28.08
C LEU A 789 -5.45 8.01 28.83
N ARG A 790 -4.19 7.88 28.37
CA ARG A 790 -3.05 8.63 28.93
C ARG A 790 -3.25 10.14 28.85
N GLY A 791 -3.88 10.64 27.79
CA GLY A 791 -4.24 12.06 27.63
C GLY A 791 -5.32 12.53 28.61
N PHE A 792 -6.19 11.63 29.07
CA PHE A 792 -7.32 11.95 29.96
C PHE A 792 -7.07 11.60 31.43
N GLN A 793 -5.88 11.08 31.78
CA GLN A 793 -5.58 10.63 33.15
C GLN A 793 -5.75 11.72 34.22
N SER A 794 -5.53 13.01 33.87
CA SER A 794 -5.71 14.14 34.78
C SER A 794 -7.18 14.51 35.03
N SER A 795 -8.09 14.03 34.18
CA SER A 795 -9.53 14.28 34.27
C SER A 795 -10.28 13.20 35.06
N LEU A 796 -9.59 12.16 35.52
CA LEU A 796 -10.18 11.11 36.36
C LEU A 796 -10.31 11.61 37.80
N VAL A 797 -11.54 11.64 38.32
CA VAL A 797 -11.83 12.12 39.70
C VAL A 797 -12.21 10.97 40.63
N GLU A 798 -12.91 9.94 40.14
CA GLU A 798 -13.32 8.80 40.98
C GLU A 798 -12.18 7.80 41.19
N LYS A 799 -11.99 7.36 42.44
CA LYS A 799 -10.98 6.35 42.80
C LYS A 799 -11.17 5.04 42.02
N GLU A 800 -12.41 4.60 41.77
CA GLU A 800 -12.70 3.38 40.99
C GLU A 800 -12.09 3.45 39.57
N HIS A 801 -12.20 4.60 38.88
CA HIS A 801 -11.64 4.75 37.53
C HIS A 801 -10.11 4.71 37.54
N MET A 802 -9.49 5.34 38.55
CA MET A 802 -8.03 5.30 38.72
C MET A 802 -7.55 3.87 38.95
N VAL A 803 -8.24 3.10 39.79
CA VAL A 803 -7.95 1.67 40.05
C VAL A 803 -8.07 0.85 38.76
N LEU A 804 -9.13 1.03 37.98
CA LEU A 804 -9.32 0.29 36.73
C LEU A 804 -8.25 0.64 35.69
N LEU A 805 -7.88 1.92 35.57
CA LEU A 805 -6.81 2.34 34.65
C LEU A 805 -5.44 1.77 35.08
N VAL A 806 -5.16 1.70 36.39
CA VAL A 806 -3.97 0.99 36.89
C VAL A 806 -4.02 -0.48 36.48
N LYS A 807 -5.16 -1.17 36.65
CA LYS A 807 -5.32 -2.56 36.21
C LYS A 807 -5.08 -2.76 34.72
N VAL A 808 -5.56 -1.84 33.87
CA VAL A 808 -5.30 -1.84 32.42
C VAL A 808 -3.79 -1.79 32.12
N VAL A 809 -3.05 -0.91 32.81
CA VAL A 809 -1.60 -0.80 32.63
C VAL A 809 -0.90 -2.08 33.09
N LEU A 810 -1.29 -2.63 34.24
CA LEU A 810 -0.69 -3.85 34.80
C LEU A 810 -0.93 -5.06 33.90
N GLN A 811 -2.13 -5.21 33.34
CA GLN A 811 -2.44 -6.28 32.37
C GLN A 811 -1.51 -6.22 31.15
N GLY A 812 -1.26 -5.02 30.62
CA GLY A 812 -0.32 -4.84 29.50
C GLY A 812 1.12 -5.20 29.86
N VAL A 813 1.55 -4.93 31.09
CA VAL A 813 2.85 -5.36 31.61
C VAL A 813 2.92 -6.89 31.68
N GLU A 814 1.92 -7.55 32.26
CA GLU A 814 1.87 -9.02 32.40
C GLU A 814 1.94 -9.72 31.03
N HIS A 815 1.13 -9.29 30.06
CA HIS A 815 1.14 -9.84 28.71
C HIS A 815 2.45 -9.63 27.97
N SER A 816 3.12 -8.51 28.21
CA SER A 816 4.42 -8.21 27.62
C SER A 816 5.52 -9.10 28.20
N VAL A 817 5.53 -9.26 29.53
CA VAL A 817 6.49 -10.12 30.23
C VAL A 817 6.27 -11.59 29.88
N GLY A 818 5.02 -12.02 29.71
CA GLY A 818 4.65 -13.36 29.25
C GLY A 818 5.02 -13.66 27.79
N GLY A 819 5.51 -12.65 27.05
CA GLY A 819 5.89 -12.80 25.63
C GLY A 819 4.73 -12.81 24.66
N THR A 820 3.49 -12.59 25.13
CA THR A 820 2.30 -12.52 24.27
C THR A 820 2.20 -11.20 23.51
N TRP A 821 2.68 -10.09 24.10
CA TRP A 821 2.64 -8.76 23.50
C TRP A 821 4.06 -8.23 23.30
N THR A 822 4.52 -8.06 22.06
CA THR A 822 5.92 -7.69 21.77
C THR A 822 6.18 -6.18 21.74
N ASN A 823 5.16 -5.36 21.45
CA ASN A 823 5.33 -3.94 21.10
C ASN A 823 4.78 -2.95 22.14
N PHE A 824 4.17 -3.43 23.23
CA PHE A 824 3.50 -2.58 24.20
C PHE A 824 4.48 -1.57 24.86
N TYR A 825 5.69 -2.00 25.21
CA TYR A 825 6.71 -1.14 25.83
C TYR A 825 7.23 -0.04 24.90
N THR A 826 7.54 -0.36 23.64
CA THR A 826 8.14 0.58 22.69
C THR A 826 7.16 1.67 22.26
N THR A 827 5.88 1.33 22.17
CA THR A 827 4.86 2.17 21.54
C THR A 827 3.97 2.89 22.55
N SER A 828 3.93 2.43 23.81
CA SER A 828 3.22 3.09 24.91
C SER A 828 4.18 3.69 25.95
N PRO A 829 5.01 4.70 25.58
CA PRO A 829 5.92 5.32 26.53
C PRO A 829 5.13 5.99 27.66
N GLY A 830 5.64 5.91 28.90
CA GLY A 830 5.06 6.61 30.05
C GLY A 830 4.04 5.82 30.88
N THR A 831 3.93 4.49 30.70
CA THR A 831 3.14 3.62 31.60
C THR A 831 3.55 3.77 33.07
N TRP A 832 4.85 3.88 33.36
CA TRP A 832 5.35 4.14 34.71
C TRP A 832 4.94 5.52 35.26
N ASP A 833 4.86 6.55 34.41
CA ASP A 833 4.42 7.90 34.78
C ASP A 833 2.92 7.89 35.12
N THR A 834 2.11 7.14 34.37
CA THR A 834 0.70 6.92 34.71
C THR A 834 0.55 6.19 36.06
N LEU A 835 1.30 5.10 36.29
CA LEU A 835 1.26 4.36 37.57
C LEU A 835 1.62 5.28 38.75
N THR A 836 2.68 6.08 38.62
CA THR A 836 3.12 6.97 39.70
C THR A 836 2.18 8.15 39.94
N LYS A 837 1.62 8.77 38.88
CA LYS A 837 0.65 9.87 38.99
C LYS A 837 -0.66 9.45 39.62
N LEU A 838 -1.23 8.33 39.17
CA LEU A 838 -2.49 7.80 39.72
C LEU A 838 -2.26 7.23 41.12
N GLY A 839 -1.13 6.56 41.34
CA GLY A 839 -0.81 5.95 42.63
C GLY A 839 -0.78 6.95 43.79
N LYS A 840 -0.34 8.19 43.56
CA LYS A 840 -0.36 9.27 44.57
C LYS A 840 -1.75 9.60 45.11
N GLN A 841 -2.82 9.27 44.36
CA GLN A 841 -4.21 9.55 44.71
C GLN A 841 -4.96 8.33 45.27
N LEU A 842 -4.36 7.14 45.18
CA LEU A 842 -4.99 5.85 45.52
C LEU A 842 -4.65 5.35 46.94
N ASP A 843 -3.81 6.06 47.69
CA ASP A 843 -3.41 5.70 49.06
C ASP A 843 -3.04 4.21 49.19
N MET A 844 -3.62 3.48 50.15
CA MET A 844 -3.36 2.06 50.41
C MET A 844 -3.90 1.10 49.35
N GLU A 845 -4.75 1.54 48.42
CA GLU A 845 -5.17 0.71 47.29
C GLU A 845 -4.03 0.50 46.27
N PHE A 846 -3.13 1.49 46.13
CA PHE A 846 -2.02 1.38 45.18
C PHE A 846 -1.05 0.23 45.53
N PRO A 847 -0.52 0.11 46.76
CA PRO A 847 0.28 -1.06 47.14
C PRO A 847 -0.46 -2.40 47.00
N ARG A 848 -1.79 -2.44 47.22
CA ARG A 848 -2.59 -3.67 47.02
C ARG A 848 -2.63 -4.13 45.57
N LEU A 849 -2.60 -3.20 44.62
CA LEU A 849 -2.60 -3.50 43.18
C LEU A 849 -1.19 -3.85 42.67
N ILE A 850 -0.16 -3.17 43.19
CA ILE A 850 1.22 -3.27 42.69
C ILE A 850 1.98 -4.49 43.23
N LEU A 851 1.84 -4.81 44.52
CA LEU A 851 2.62 -5.88 45.14
C LEU A 851 2.37 -7.29 44.54
N PRO A 852 1.14 -7.68 44.16
CA PRO A 852 0.89 -8.99 43.55
C PRO A 852 1.65 -9.21 42.23
N VAL A 853 1.88 -8.15 41.46
CA VAL A 853 2.49 -8.18 40.11
C VAL A 853 3.91 -7.60 40.11
N TRP A 854 4.52 -7.47 41.29
CA TRP A 854 5.80 -6.80 41.47
C TRP A 854 6.93 -7.47 40.68
N LEU A 855 6.91 -8.80 40.57
CA LEU A 855 7.94 -9.56 39.83
C LEU A 855 7.90 -9.27 38.32
N GLU A 856 6.69 -9.10 37.77
CA GLU A 856 6.43 -8.75 36.39
C GLU A 856 6.90 -7.31 36.13
N LEU A 857 6.61 -6.39 37.06
CA LEU A 857 7.11 -5.01 37.01
C LEU A 857 8.63 -4.96 37.01
N CYS A 858 9.32 -5.77 37.83
CA CYS A 858 10.78 -5.85 37.85
C CYS A 858 11.39 -6.37 36.53
N LYS A 859 10.66 -7.20 35.78
CA LYS A 859 11.09 -7.67 34.45
C LYS A 859 10.84 -6.63 33.37
N PHE A 860 9.86 -5.75 33.55
CA PHE A 860 9.40 -4.79 32.55
C PHE A 860 10.02 -3.39 32.68
N TYR A 861 10.29 -2.93 33.91
CA TYR A 861 10.81 -1.59 34.19
C TYR A 861 12.28 -1.60 34.63
N ASN A 862 12.98 -0.49 34.37
CA ASN A 862 14.35 -0.30 34.85
C ASN A 862 14.39 0.20 36.32
N SER A 863 15.57 0.19 36.95
CA SER A 863 15.75 0.55 38.37
C SER A 863 15.25 1.97 38.71
N SER A 864 15.42 2.94 37.81
CA SER A 864 14.94 4.31 38.03
C SER A 864 13.41 4.40 38.03
N GLN A 865 12.76 3.66 37.14
CA GLN A 865 11.29 3.61 37.04
C GLN A 865 10.69 2.88 38.25
N LEU A 866 11.28 1.74 38.63
CA LEU A 866 10.88 0.98 39.83
C LEU A 866 10.99 1.84 41.09
N LYS A 867 12.07 2.61 41.24
CA LYS A 867 12.24 3.54 42.37
C LYS A 867 11.10 4.55 42.46
N GLY A 868 10.66 5.11 41.33
CA GLY A 868 9.51 6.02 41.29
C GLY A 868 8.22 5.37 41.79
N ILE A 869 7.97 4.10 41.43
CA ILE A 869 6.81 3.33 41.89
C ILE A 869 6.91 3.04 43.40
N ILE A 870 8.11 2.70 43.89
CA ILE A 870 8.35 2.42 45.30
C ILE A 870 8.15 3.66 46.17
N GLU A 871 8.61 4.84 45.74
CA GLU A 871 8.38 6.08 46.50
C GLU A 871 6.89 6.38 46.67
N VAL A 872 6.06 6.15 45.65
CA VAL A 872 4.60 6.31 45.76
C VAL A 872 4.01 5.29 46.76
N MET A 873 4.43 4.02 46.70
CA MET A 873 4.01 3.03 47.69
C MET A 873 4.47 3.41 49.11
N LYS A 874 5.68 3.95 49.26
CA LYS A 874 6.26 4.38 50.53
C LYS A 874 5.44 5.50 51.16
N ASP A 875 5.02 6.48 50.37
CA ASP A 875 4.19 7.58 50.85
C ASP A 875 2.79 7.10 51.26
N SER A 876 2.22 6.11 50.56
CA SER A 876 0.98 5.46 50.98
C SER A 876 1.15 4.71 52.31
N ILE A 877 2.24 3.93 52.47
CA ILE A 877 2.49 3.09 53.64
C ILE A 877 2.91 3.91 54.86
N LYS A 878 3.62 5.03 54.71
CA LYS A 878 4.01 5.92 55.82
C LYS A 878 2.81 6.43 56.64
N LYS A 879 1.62 6.51 56.03
CA LYS A 879 0.38 6.92 56.70
C LYS A 879 -0.14 5.86 57.68
N GLU A 880 0.31 4.62 57.56
CA GLU A 880 -0.10 3.49 58.39
C GLU A 880 0.91 3.20 59.51
N ALA A 881 0.42 2.87 60.71
CA ALA A 881 1.27 2.59 61.86
C ALA A 881 2.04 1.26 61.73
N MET A 882 1.42 0.26 61.07
CA MET A 882 1.95 -1.07 60.80
C MET A 882 1.53 -1.56 59.41
N LEU A 883 2.43 -2.26 58.71
CA LEU A 883 2.14 -2.83 57.40
C LEU A 883 1.10 -3.97 57.51
N PRO A 884 0.04 -4.00 56.67
CA PRO A 884 -0.94 -5.09 56.68
C PRO A 884 -0.29 -6.48 56.53
N ALA A 885 -0.88 -7.49 57.19
CA ALA A 885 -0.34 -8.85 57.19
C ALA A 885 -0.27 -9.45 55.77
N GLU A 886 -1.24 -9.15 54.92
CA GLU A 886 -1.27 -9.58 53.51
C GLU A 886 -0.08 -9.04 52.72
N MET A 887 0.21 -7.73 52.83
CA MET A 887 1.36 -7.09 52.18
C MET A 887 2.68 -7.58 52.74
N THR A 888 2.74 -7.78 54.06
CA THR A 888 3.90 -8.40 54.73
C THR A 888 4.20 -9.76 54.11
N ASN A 889 3.18 -10.61 53.95
CA ASN A 889 3.35 -11.94 53.33
C ASN A 889 3.76 -11.85 51.85
N MET A 890 3.22 -10.90 51.08
CA MET A 890 3.62 -10.69 49.68
C MET A 890 5.10 -10.26 49.55
N LEU A 891 5.56 -9.32 50.38
CA LEU A 891 6.95 -8.89 50.41
C LEU A 891 7.90 -10.00 50.87
N LEU A 892 7.51 -10.80 51.87
CA LEU A 892 8.30 -11.95 52.30
C LEU A 892 8.40 -13.00 51.17
N LYS A 893 7.30 -13.30 50.47
CA LYS A 893 7.32 -14.17 49.28
C LYS A 893 8.23 -13.62 48.18
N TYR A 894 8.24 -12.30 47.97
CA TYR A 894 9.16 -11.66 47.02
C TYR A 894 10.62 -11.92 47.41
N PHE A 895 11.01 -11.69 48.67
CA PHE A 895 12.40 -11.92 49.11
C PHE A 895 12.83 -13.40 49.06
N GLU A 896 11.87 -14.33 49.04
CA GLU A 896 12.11 -15.77 48.88
C GLU A 896 12.10 -16.24 47.42
N SER A 897 11.72 -15.38 46.49
CA SER A 897 11.52 -15.77 45.10
C SER A 897 12.85 -16.08 44.40
N LYS A 898 12.81 -16.97 43.40
CA LYS A 898 14.00 -17.28 42.57
C LYS A 898 14.33 -16.18 41.55
N PHE A 899 13.83 -14.97 41.76
CA PHE A 899 14.02 -13.83 40.87
C PHE A 899 15.36 -13.13 41.17
N ARG A 900 15.98 -12.51 40.16
CA ARG A 900 17.21 -11.74 40.36
C ARG A 900 16.90 -10.44 41.09
N HIS A 901 17.23 -10.36 42.37
CA HIS A 901 17.03 -9.17 43.20
C HIS A 901 18.21 -8.19 43.07
N ASP A 902 17.93 -6.92 42.78
CA ASP A 902 18.91 -5.83 42.67
C ASP A 902 18.63 -4.72 43.70
N GLU A 903 18.94 -3.44 43.42
CA GLU A 903 18.79 -2.33 44.35
C GLU A 903 17.36 -2.16 44.92
N GLU A 904 16.34 -2.48 44.13
CA GLU A 904 14.93 -2.29 44.48
C GLU A 904 14.51 -3.08 45.73
N CYS A 905 15.18 -4.19 46.03
CA CYS A 905 14.86 -4.97 47.22
C CYS A 905 15.20 -4.22 48.52
N CYS A 906 16.25 -3.38 48.52
CA CYS A 906 16.58 -2.55 49.67
C CYS A 906 15.56 -1.43 49.86
N ASP A 907 15.06 -0.84 48.77
CA ASP A 907 14.01 0.15 48.82
C ASP A 907 12.72 -0.44 49.40
N LEU A 908 12.33 -1.66 49.00
CA LEU A 908 11.18 -2.38 49.59
C LEU A 908 11.37 -2.73 51.06
N MET A 909 12.60 -3.01 51.50
CA MET A 909 12.85 -3.21 52.92
C MET A 909 12.49 -1.98 53.76
N HIS A 910 12.36 -0.77 53.18
CA HIS A 910 11.99 0.44 53.93
C HIS A 910 10.54 0.42 54.43
N PHE A 911 9.73 -0.52 53.93
CA PHE A 911 8.36 -0.71 54.41
C PHE A 911 8.30 -1.39 55.78
N PHE A 912 9.40 -1.99 56.24
CA PHE A 912 9.52 -2.58 57.58
C PHE A 912 10.37 -1.69 58.48
N LYS A 913 9.94 -1.48 59.73
CA LYS A 913 10.83 -0.90 60.76
C LYS A 913 11.79 -1.99 61.23
N ILE A 914 13.04 -1.63 61.56
CA ILE A 914 14.06 -2.61 61.99
C ILE A 914 13.64 -3.40 63.24
N THR A 915 12.81 -2.79 64.09
CA THR A 915 12.24 -3.42 65.29
C THR A 915 11.12 -4.42 64.98
N ASP A 916 10.57 -4.40 63.77
CA ASP A 916 9.44 -5.25 63.40
C ASP A 916 9.88 -6.70 63.22
N LYS A 917 9.05 -7.63 63.68
CA LYS A 917 9.25 -9.07 63.43
C LYS A 917 9.34 -9.38 61.93
N GLY A 918 8.61 -8.62 61.09
CA GLY A 918 8.66 -8.73 59.63
C GLY A 918 10.03 -8.41 59.04
N TYR A 919 10.73 -7.40 59.55
CA TYR A 919 12.09 -7.05 59.10
C TYR A 919 13.08 -8.20 59.37
N GLN A 920 13.01 -8.77 60.58
CA GLN A 920 13.86 -9.90 60.98
C GLN A 920 13.55 -11.17 60.18
N GLN A 921 12.28 -11.40 59.83
CA GLN A 921 11.89 -12.48 58.92
C GLN A 921 12.43 -12.23 57.51
N ALA A 922 12.30 -11.02 56.96
CA ALA A 922 12.84 -10.66 55.65
C ALA A 922 14.35 -10.91 55.58
N LEU A 923 15.13 -10.48 56.60
CA LEU A 923 16.57 -10.76 56.67
C LEU A 923 16.89 -12.25 56.64
N LYS A 924 16.14 -13.08 57.36
CA LYS A 924 16.32 -14.54 57.35
C LYS A 924 16.03 -15.14 55.97
N LYS A 925 14.99 -14.66 55.30
CA LYS A 925 14.62 -15.11 53.95
C LYS A 925 15.63 -14.68 52.90
N ILE A 926 16.09 -13.43 52.94
CA ILE A 926 17.19 -12.91 52.09
C ILE A 926 18.45 -13.76 52.30
N ALA A 927 18.81 -14.03 53.55
CA ALA A 927 20.00 -14.83 53.86
C ALA A 927 19.89 -16.28 53.36
N ALA A 928 18.71 -16.88 53.39
CA ALA A 928 18.45 -18.21 52.84
C ALA A 928 18.43 -18.24 51.30
N ASN A 929 18.08 -17.12 50.66
CA ASN A 929 17.91 -16.98 49.22
C ASN A 929 19.02 -16.14 48.53
N PHE A 930 20.16 -15.96 49.19
CA PHE A 930 21.22 -15.01 48.77
C PHE A 930 21.78 -15.27 47.37
N GLU A 931 21.67 -16.49 46.85
CA GLU A 931 22.13 -16.85 45.50
C GLU A 931 21.38 -16.09 44.39
N ASN A 932 20.14 -15.68 44.65
CA ASN A 932 19.33 -14.93 43.69
C ASN A 932 19.50 -13.39 43.82
N TYR A 933 20.32 -12.91 44.76
CA TYR A 933 20.59 -11.49 44.96
C TYR A 933 21.88 -11.05 44.26
N THR A 934 21.91 -9.81 43.76
CA THR A 934 23.17 -9.18 43.35
C THR A 934 24.04 -8.88 44.57
N PRO A 935 25.38 -8.94 44.45
CA PRO A 935 26.28 -8.50 45.52
C PRO A 935 26.00 -7.07 45.97
N LYS A 936 25.64 -6.20 45.01
CA LYS A 936 25.24 -4.83 45.24
C LYS A 936 24.04 -4.72 46.18
N ALA A 937 22.98 -5.48 45.91
CA ALA A 937 21.76 -5.51 46.72
C ALA A 937 22.05 -5.92 48.17
N LEU A 938 22.82 -7.00 48.36
CA LEU A 938 23.18 -7.50 49.70
C LEU A 938 24.00 -6.49 50.50
N LEU A 939 24.95 -5.80 49.86
CA LEU A 939 25.75 -4.75 50.50
C LEU A 939 24.93 -3.50 50.83
N LEU A 940 24.00 -3.12 49.96
CA LEU A 940 23.10 -2.01 50.19
C LEU A 940 22.18 -2.28 51.40
N ILE A 941 21.62 -3.49 51.50
CA ILE A 941 20.83 -3.93 52.66
C ILE A 941 21.70 -3.94 53.93
N ALA A 942 22.93 -4.46 53.83
CA ALA A 942 23.87 -4.47 54.95
C ALA A 942 24.16 -3.05 55.44
N LYS A 943 24.33 -2.10 54.50
CA LYS A 943 24.66 -0.70 54.82
C LYS A 943 23.52 -0.07 55.59
N ARG A 944 22.29 -0.27 55.13
CA ARG A 944 21.11 0.21 55.82
C ARG A 944 20.96 -0.40 57.22
N GLN A 945 21.13 -1.71 57.36
CA GLN A 945 21.10 -2.37 58.66
C GLN A 945 22.18 -1.81 59.60
N HIS A 946 23.33 -1.40 59.09
CA HIS A 946 24.38 -0.77 59.87
C HIS A 946 24.04 0.66 60.31
N GLU A 947 23.52 1.49 59.40
CA GLU A 947 23.21 2.91 59.67
C GLU A 947 22.02 3.09 60.62
N GLU A 948 21.01 2.24 60.52
CA GLU A 948 19.76 2.37 61.28
C GLU A 948 19.76 1.56 62.60
N THR A 949 20.80 0.75 62.90
CA THR A 949 20.88 0.00 64.17
C THR A 949 21.76 0.71 65.21
N PRO A 950 21.28 0.93 66.45
CA PRO A 950 22.09 1.57 67.49
C PRO A 950 23.35 0.76 67.86
N THR A 951 24.46 1.46 68.02
CA THR A 951 25.82 0.93 68.27
C THR A 951 25.99 0.15 69.59
N SER A 952 24.98 0.13 70.46
CA SER A 952 24.99 -0.50 71.79
C SER A 952 24.93 -2.04 71.78
N LYS A 953 24.81 -2.69 70.61
CA LYS A 953 24.71 -4.17 70.46
C LYS A 953 25.98 -4.86 69.95
N VAL A 954 27.11 -4.16 69.85
CA VAL A 954 28.36 -4.73 69.33
C VAL A 954 29.26 -5.11 70.51
N THR A 955 29.68 -6.38 70.61
CA THR A 955 30.63 -6.85 71.63
C THR A 955 32.01 -6.23 71.38
N ALA A 956 32.85 -6.11 72.42
CA ALA A 956 34.14 -5.39 72.38
C ALA A 956 35.10 -5.87 71.27
N ASP A 957 34.98 -7.15 70.92
CA ASP A 957 35.77 -7.93 69.97
C ASP A 957 35.22 -7.95 68.52
N ASN A 958 34.07 -7.31 68.25
CA ASN A 958 33.47 -7.22 66.90
C ASN A 958 33.39 -5.76 66.41
N VAL A 959 33.55 -5.54 65.10
CA VAL A 959 33.33 -4.22 64.49
C VAL A 959 31.88 -4.01 64.13
N LEU A 960 31.30 -5.02 63.47
CA LEU A 960 29.98 -5.00 62.85
C LEU A 960 29.01 -5.89 63.62
N GLN A 961 27.73 -5.55 63.62
CA GLN A 961 26.68 -6.43 64.13
C GLN A 961 26.66 -7.75 63.34
N LYS A 962 26.28 -8.84 64.02
CA LYS A 962 26.20 -10.19 63.44
C LYS A 962 25.44 -10.25 62.11
N ASP A 963 24.30 -9.56 62.00
CA ASP A 963 23.46 -9.60 60.80
C ASP A 963 24.09 -8.83 59.62
N VAL A 964 24.67 -7.65 59.89
CA VAL A 964 25.44 -6.85 58.91
C VAL A 964 26.62 -7.67 58.38
N PHE A 965 27.39 -8.27 59.29
CA PHE A 965 28.53 -9.09 58.91
C PHE A 965 28.11 -10.31 58.08
N ASN A 966 27.01 -10.96 58.43
CA ASN A 966 26.49 -12.09 57.66
C ASN A 966 26.08 -11.67 56.24
N LEU A 967 25.41 -10.53 56.06
CA LEU A 967 25.04 -10.02 54.73
C LEU A 967 26.27 -9.71 53.86
N ILE A 968 27.29 -9.07 54.44
CA ILE A 968 28.55 -8.80 53.72
C ILE A 968 29.24 -10.11 53.33
N ARG A 969 29.27 -11.09 54.24
CA ARG A 969 29.82 -12.43 53.97
C ARG A 969 29.07 -13.12 52.83
N LEU A 970 27.74 -13.03 52.78
CA LEU A 970 26.93 -13.57 51.70
C LEU A 970 27.19 -12.85 50.37
N ALA A 971 27.35 -11.52 50.39
CA ALA A 971 27.70 -10.73 49.20
C ALA A 971 29.07 -11.14 48.62
N LEU A 972 30.09 -11.31 49.47
CA LEU A 972 31.41 -11.80 49.07
C LEU A 972 31.33 -13.23 48.53
N SER A 973 30.59 -14.11 49.20
CA SER A 973 30.37 -15.49 48.73
C SER A 973 29.69 -15.50 47.35
N ARG A 974 28.75 -14.58 47.09
CA ARG A 974 28.09 -14.47 45.78
C ARG A 974 29.05 -13.98 44.69
N LEU A 975 29.90 -12.99 45.00
CA LEU A 975 30.97 -12.55 44.09
C LEU A 975 31.92 -13.70 43.74
N GLN A 976 32.26 -14.54 44.72
CA GLN A 976 33.09 -15.72 44.48
C GLN A 976 32.48 -16.68 43.46
N VAL A 977 31.18 -16.96 43.56
CA VAL A 977 30.46 -17.85 42.62
C VAL A 977 30.44 -17.23 41.22
N LEU A 978 30.08 -15.95 41.10
CA LEU A 978 30.02 -15.26 39.81
C LEU A 978 31.40 -15.21 39.12
N ASN A 979 32.48 -15.05 39.89
CA ASN A 979 33.86 -15.08 39.38
C ASN A 979 34.30 -16.49 38.91
N LYS A 980 33.72 -17.57 39.44
CA LYS A 980 34.01 -18.95 39.00
C LYS A 980 33.29 -19.31 37.70
N ASP A 981 32.04 -18.89 37.55
CA ASP A 981 31.20 -19.26 36.40
C ASP A 981 31.57 -18.46 35.12
N TYR A 982 32.13 -17.25 35.28
CA TYR A 982 32.50 -16.37 34.16
C TYR A 982 33.95 -15.87 34.28
N PRO A 983 34.96 -16.74 34.12
CA PRO A 983 36.37 -16.39 34.29
C PRO A 983 36.90 -15.38 33.25
N THR A 984 36.13 -15.08 32.20
CA THR A 984 36.54 -14.21 31.08
C THR A 984 36.05 -12.76 31.18
N ARG A 985 35.26 -12.40 32.20
CA ARG A 985 34.95 -11.00 32.53
C ARG A 985 35.77 -10.55 33.75
N TYR A 986 37.08 -10.41 33.58
CA TYR A 986 37.91 -9.83 34.65
C TYR A 986 37.57 -8.34 34.85
N SER A 987 37.17 -8.04 36.10
CA SER A 987 37.33 -6.79 36.84
C SER A 987 36.86 -5.48 36.17
N TYR A 988 35.56 -5.26 36.20
CA TYR A 988 35.08 -4.06 36.87
C TYR A 988 33.92 -4.54 37.73
N LEU A 989 34.14 -4.70 39.04
CA LEU A 989 32.99 -4.57 39.95
C LEU A 989 32.26 -3.31 39.51
N ASP A 990 30.93 -3.38 39.35
CA ASP A 990 30.20 -2.16 39.06
C ASP A 990 30.56 -1.12 40.11
N THR A 991 30.70 0.14 39.68
CA THR A 991 31.18 1.24 40.53
C THR A 991 30.35 1.36 41.81
N GLY A 992 29.07 0.98 41.76
CA GLY A 992 28.19 0.94 42.92
C GLY A 992 28.61 -0.12 43.96
N THR A 993 28.82 -1.37 43.54
CA THR A 993 29.26 -2.46 44.44
C THR A 993 30.60 -2.12 45.11
N LEU A 994 31.55 -1.56 44.35
CA LEU A 994 32.83 -1.11 44.93
C LEU A 994 32.64 0.03 45.94
N ASN A 995 31.75 0.98 45.68
CA ASN A 995 31.47 2.08 46.60
C ASN A 995 30.86 1.59 47.93
N TYR A 996 29.99 0.58 47.91
CA TYR A 996 29.46 0.00 49.14
C TYR A 996 30.51 -0.82 49.91
N LEU A 997 31.41 -1.53 49.21
CA LEU A 997 32.55 -2.19 49.86
C LEU A 997 33.48 -1.18 50.52
N LYS A 998 33.82 -0.08 49.83
CA LYS A 998 34.62 1.03 50.38
C LYS A 998 34.05 1.57 51.69
N TYR A 999 32.73 1.81 51.72
CA TYR A 999 32.04 2.24 52.94
C TYR A 999 32.31 1.28 54.12
N PHE A 1000 32.19 -0.03 53.93
CA PHE A 1000 32.48 -0.99 54.99
C PHE A 1000 33.96 -1.12 55.33
N PHE A 1001 34.84 -0.97 54.35
CA PHE A 1001 36.28 -0.96 54.57
C PHE A 1001 36.70 0.21 55.47
N GLU A 1002 36.14 1.40 55.23
CA GLU A 1002 36.34 2.57 56.09
C GLU A 1002 35.78 2.34 57.50
N LYS A 1003 34.56 1.80 57.63
CA LYS A 1003 33.98 1.46 58.95
C LYS A 1003 34.75 0.39 59.73
N LEU A 1004 35.42 -0.52 59.03
CA LEU A 1004 36.36 -1.46 59.64
C LEU A 1004 37.60 -0.74 60.19
N SER A 1005 38.14 0.23 59.45
CA SER A 1005 39.32 1.00 59.85
C SER A 1005 39.10 1.94 61.05
N GLU A 1006 37.87 2.42 61.27
CA GLU A 1006 37.52 3.34 62.37
C GLU A 1006 37.66 2.71 63.78
N LYS A 1007 37.66 1.38 63.89
CA LYS A 1007 37.72 0.66 65.18
C LYS A 1007 39.01 -0.17 65.32
N ASP A 1008 40.15 0.43 65.02
CA ASP A 1008 41.45 -0.22 65.16
C ASP A 1008 41.80 -0.49 66.64
N ARG A 1009 41.71 -1.76 67.04
CA ARG A 1009 42.07 -2.27 68.38
C ARG A 1009 42.65 -3.66 68.22
N GLU A 1010 43.58 -4.01 69.09
CA GLU A 1010 44.23 -5.32 69.07
C GLU A 1010 43.24 -6.48 69.24
N GLU A 1011 42.24 -6.34 70.12
CA GLU A 1011 41.15 -7.30 70.35
C GLU A 1011 40.33 -7.58 69.08
N VAL A 1012 40.09 -6.53 68.28
CA VAL A 1012 39.30 -6.62 67.05
C VAL A 1012 40.14 -7.23 65.91
N ALA A 1013 41.40 -6.81 65.80
CA ALA A 1013 42.32 -7.34 64.80
C ALA A 1013 42.67 -8.82 65.03
N SER A 1014 42.64 -9.28 66.28
CA SER A 1014 42.76 -10.71 66.66
C SER A 1014 41.40 -11.43 66.69
N GLY A 1015 40.29 -10.70 66.69
CA GLY A 1015 38.94 -11.22 66.74
C GLY A 1015 38.54 -12.10 65.55
N LYS A 1016 37.63 -13.05 65.82
CA LYS A 1016 37.13 -14.01 64.82
C LYS A 1016 36.46 -13.32 63.63
N GLN A 1017 35.76 -12.20 63.84
CA GLN A 1017 35.05 -11.50 62.76
C GLN A 1017 36.00 -10.91 61.72
N PHE A 1018 37.06 -10.21 62.16
CA PHE A 1018 38.07 -9.66 61.25
C PHE A 1018 38.80 -10.78 60.51
N GLN A 1019 39.23 -11.83 61.23
CA GLN A 1019 39.90 -12.98 60.61
C GLN A 1019 39.04 -13.69 59.55
N ASN A 1020 37.75 -13.86 59.81
CA ASN A 1020 36.80 -14.43 58.85
C ASN A 1020 36.57 -13.50 57.66
N PHE A 1021 36.46 -12.19 57.89
CA PHE A 1021 36.34 -11.20 56.81
C PHE A 1021 37.52 -11.30 55.84
N MET A 1022 38.74 -11.34 56.38
CA MET A 1022 39.97 -11.46 55.62
C MET A 1022 40.03 -12.75 54.79
N THR A 1023 39.60 -13.88 55.37
CA THR A 1023 39.51 -15.16 54.65
C THR A 1023 38.49 -15.09 53.52
N HIS A 1024 37.27 -14.59 53.79
CA HIS A 1024 36.23 -14.46 52.78
C HIS A 1024 36.61 -13.48 51.66
N LEU A 1025 37.24 -12.35 51.99
CA LEU A 1025 37.72 -11.38 51.00
C LEU A 1025 38.81 -12.02 50.11
N SER A 1026 39.78 -12.71 50.73
CA SER A 1026 40.84 -13.46 50.04
C SER A 1026 40.29 -14.50 49.07
N ASP A 1027 39.33 -15.30 49.51
CA ASP A 1027 38.75 -16.39 48.72
C ASP A 1027 37.82 -15.92 47.61
N SER A 1028 37.15 -14.78 47.81
CA SER A 1028 36.15 -14.24 46.87
C SER A 1028 36.75 -13.38 45.77
N MET A 1029 37.85 -12.68 46.06
CA MET A 1029 38.49 -11.70 45.15
C MET A 1029 39.70 -12.29 44.40
N LYS A 1030 39.70 -13.60 44.14
CA LYS A 1030 40.77 -14.30 43.39
C LYS A 1030 40.92 -13.74 41.97
N GLY A 1031 41.74 -12.69 41.80
CA GLY A 1031 42.02 -12.04 40.53
C GLY A 1031 41.54 -10.60 40.39
N ASP A 1032 40.92 -10.00 41.41
CA ASP A 1032 40.57 -8.57 41.40
C ASP A 1032 41.54 -7.79 42.30
N ALA A 1033 42.58 -7.23 41.68
CA ALA A 1033 43.60 -6.48 42.40
C ALA A 1033 43.04 -5.13 42.93
N GLU A 1034 42.07 -4.52 42.24
CA GLU A 1034 41.56 -3.19 42.61
C GLU A 1034 40.84 -3.21 43.95
N VAL A 1035 40.01 -4.22 44.21
CA VAL A 1035 39.30 -4.37 45.50
C VAL A 1035 40.27 -4.60 46.65
N LEU A 1036 41.27 -5.49 46.46
CA LEU A 1036 42.27 -5.80 47.47
C LEU A 1036 43.13 -4.57 47.81
N VAL A 1037 43.55 -3.83 46.79
CA VAL A 1037 44.29 -2.58 46.97
C VAL A 1037 43.43 -1.54 47.68
N THR A 1038 42.16 -1.41 47.31
CA THR A 1038 41.23 -0.47 47.95
C THR A 1038 41.05 -0.76 49.43
N PHE A 1039 40.90 -2.04 49.81
CA PHE A 1039 40.83 -2.46 51.21
C PHE A 1039 42.14 -2.23 51.98
N LEU A 1040 43.28 -2.55 51.36
CA LEU A 1040 44.59 -2.32 52.01
C LEU A 1040 44.85 -0.82 52.22
N ARG A 1041 44.44 0.03 51.27
CA ARG A 1041 44.53 1.48 51.38
C ARG A 1041 43.64 2.04 52.49
N SER A 1042 42.42 1.53 52.67
CA SER A 1042 41.57 1.99 53.78
C SER A 1042 42.14 1.66 55.16
N LEU A 1043 43.04 0.67 55.26
CA LEU A 1043 43.71 0.28 56.50
C LEU A 1043 45.08 0.98 56.70
N GLU A 1044 45.53 1.86 55.80
CA GLU A 1044 46.87 2.48 55.89
C GLU A 1044 47.16 3.16 57.23
N LYS A 1045 46.13 3.73 57.86
CA LYS A 1045 46.24 4.47 59.13
C LYS A 1045 46.03 3.59 60.38
N THR A 1046 45.85 2.28 60.21
CA THR A 1046 45.62 1.34 61.33
C THR A 1046 46.93 0.69 61.77
N GLU A 1047 47.19 0.69 63.07
CA GLU A 1047 48.38 0.14 63.71
C GLU A 1047 48.28 -1.39 63.88
N HIS A 1048 47.10 -1.90 64.28
CA HIS A 1048 46.95 -3.33 64.61
C HIS A 1048 46.37 -4.17 63.46
N MET A 1049 45.46 -3.62 62.65
CA MET A 1049 44.79 -4.36 61.56
C MET A 1049 45.64 -4.51 60.29
N LEU A 1050 46.37 -3.47 59.90
CA LEU A 1050 47.16 -3.45 58.67
C LEU A 1050 48.22 -4.57 58.61
N PRO A 1051 49.04 -4.83 59.66
CA PRO A 1051 50.04 -5.89 59.62
C PRO A 1051 49.44 -7.28 59.33
N LYS A 1052 48.34 -7.61 60.00
CA LYS A 1052 47.59 -8.88 59.78
C LYS A 1052 46.96 -8.94 58.39
N ALA A 1053 46.52 -7.79 57.86
CA ALA A 1053 45.97 -7.72 56.52
C ALA A 1053 47.03 -7.95 55.43
N LYS A 1054 48.23 -7.37 55.59
CA LYS A 1054 49.37 -7.58 54.70
C LYS A 1054 49.78 -9.06 54.66
N GLU A 1055 49.85 -9.71 55.81
CA GLU A 1055 50.20 -11.13 55.93
C GLU A 1055 49.23 -12.03 55.13
N LYS A 1056 47.92 -11.81 55.30
CA LYS A 1056 46.90 -12.69 54.72
C LYS A 1056 46.55 -12.39 53.25
N LEU A 1057 46.60 -11.13 52.84
CA LEU A 1057 46.21 -10.70 51.47
C LEU A 1057 47.38 -10.40 50.56
N GLY A 1058 48.59 -10.17 51.08
CA GLY A 1058 49.72 -9.72 50.26
C GLY A 1058 50.10 -10.69 49.14
N ILE A 1059 50.15 -11.99 49.44
CA ILE A 1059 50.41 -13.04 48.44
C ILE A 1059 49.29 -13.09 47.39
N LYS A 1060 48.04 -12.92 47.84
CA LYS A 1060 46.85 -12.97 46.96
C LYS A 1060 46.78 -11.75 46.04
N LEU A 1061 47.22 -10.59 46.50
CA LEU A 1061 47.36 -9.40 45.68
C LEU A 1061 48.36 -9.62 44.52
N ILE A 1062 49.49 -10.29 44.81
CA ILE A 1062 50.48 -10.64 43.78
C ILE A 1062 49.89 -11.62 42.76
N GLU A 1063 49.21 -12.68 43.21
CA GLU A 1063 48.51 -13.61 42.32
C GLU A 1063 47.47 -12.88 41.43
N SER A 1064 46.77 -11.88 41.97
CA SER A 1064 45.79 -11.09 41.22
C SER A 1064 46.44 -10.24 40.13
N PHE A 1065 47.53 -9.51 40.44
CA PHE A 1065 48.27 -8.75 39.43
C PHE A 1065 48.87 -9.64 38.33
N GLN A 1066 49.39 -10.82 38.70
CA GLN A 1066 49.89 -11.80 37.74
C GLN A 1066 48.84 -12.20 36.70
N ARG A 1067 47.59 -12.45 37.14
CA ARG A 1067 46.47 -12.80 36.25
C ARG A 1067 45.98 -11.61 35.43
N GLN A 1068 45.84 -10.44 36.05
CA GLN A 1068 45.39 -9.21 35.39
C GLN A 1068 46.29 -8.90 34.18
N PHE A 1069 47.60 -8.82 34.40
CA PHE A 1069 48.53 -8.45 33.33
C PHE A 1069 48.68 -9.55 32.27
N ASP A 1070 48.61 -10.84 32.63
CA ASP A 1070 48.54 -11.91 31.64
C ASP A 1070 47.32 -11.76 30.72
N TYR A 1071 46.14 -11.46 31.28
CA TYR A 1071 44.92 -11.27 30.50
C TYR A 1071 44.96 -10.02 29.60
N GLU A 1072 45.34 -8.87 30.17
CA GLU A 1072 45.46 -7.61 29.41
C GLU A 1072 46.42 -7.80 28.23
N LEU A 1073 47.53 -8.49 28.45
CA LEU A 1073 48.50 -8.75 27.40
C LEU A 1073 48.06 -9.78 26.39
N ARG A 1074 47.10 -10.67 26.66
CA ARG A 1074 46.52 -11.52 25.60
C ARG A 1074 45.66 -10.71 24.62
N HIS A 1075 44.93 -9.72 25.11
CA HIS A 1075 43.89 -9.02 24.35
C HIS A 1075 44.27 -7.60 23.89
N CYS A 1076 45.42 -7.08 24.33
CA CYS A 1076 45.86 -5.76 23.92
C CYS A 1076 46.64 -5.77 22.59
N ASN A 1077 46.46 -4.67 21.85
CA ASN A 1077 47.22 -4.33 20.65
C ASN A 1077 48.50 -3.56 21.02
N HIS A 1078 49.40 -3.39 20.04
CA HIS A 1078 50.72 -2.78 20.25
C HIS A 1078 50.67 -1.31 20.72
N THR A 1079 49.58 -0.59 20.45
CA THR A 1079 49.37 0.80 20.90
C THR A 1079 49.09 0.89 22.41
N SER A 1080 48.66 -0.21 23.03
CA SER A 1080 48.29 -0.25 24.45
C SER A 1080 49.46 -0.63 25.38
N TYR A 1081 50.63 -1.00 24.84
CA TYR A 1081 51.76 -1.49 25.64
C TYR A 1081 52.27 -0.49 26.68
N HIS A 1082 52.41 0.80 26.32
CA HIS A 1082 52.82 1.82 27.28
C HIS A 1082 51.81 2.00 28.42
N ARG A 1083 50.50 1.88 28.13
CA ARG A 1083 49.46 1.92 29.17
C ARG A 1083 49.61 0.74 30.13
N VAL A 1084 49.73 -0.49 29.60
CA VAL A 1084 49.89 -1.70 30.41
C VAL A 1084 51.15 -1.63 31.27
N LEU A 1085 52.28 -1.18 30.72
CA LEU A 1085 53.52 -0.99 31.48
C LEU A 1085 53.39 0.08 32.57
N GLY A 1086 52.67 1.18 32.29
CA GLY A 1086 52.35 2.19 33.30
C GLY A 1086 51.55 1.61 34.47
N GLU A 1087 50.55 0.76 34.19
CA GLU A 1087 49.77 0.07 35.22
C GLU A 1087 50.61 -0.97 35.98
N MET A 1088 51.51 -1.69 35.30
CA MET A 1088 52.47 -2.59 35.97
C MET A 1088 53.40 -1.85 36.94
N THR A 1089 53.86 -0.65 36.60
CA THR A 1089 54.69 0.18 37.50
C THR A 1089 53.91 0.61 38.75
N LYS A 1090 52.65 1.04 38.59
CA LYS A 1090 51.78 1.37 39.73
C LYS A 1090 51.50 0.14 40.61
N ALA A 1091 51.27 -1.02 40.00
CA ALA A 1091 51.08 -2.28 40.72
C ALA A 1091 52.33 -2.66 41.53
N ARG A 1092 53.53 -2.50 40.96
CA ARG A 1092 54.79 -2.71 41.68
C ARG A 1092 54.91 -1.82 42.92
N GLN A 1093 54.66 -0.51 42.78
CA GLN A 1093 54.69 0.42 43.92
C GLN A 1093 53.69 0.01 45.01
N THR A 1094 52.51 -0.44 44.61
CA THR A 1094 51.49 -0.94 45.53
C THR A 1094 51.96 -2.22 46.27
N CYS A 1095 52.63 -3.14 45.58
CA CYS A 1095 53.22 -4.32 46.23
C CYS A 1095 54.33 -3.95 47.22
N ILE A 1096 55.18 -2.96 46.92
CA ILE A 1096 56.21 -2.46 47.85
C ILE A 1096 55.58 -1.96 49.14
N GLN A 1097 54.45 -1.26 49.04
CA GLN A 1097 53.75 -0.69 50.19
C GLN A 1097 53.06 -1.77 51.06
N PHE A 1098 52.42 -2.77 50.44
CA PHE A 1098 51.51 -3.68 51.14
C PHE A 1098 51.95 -5.15 51.22
N VAL A 1099 53.06 -5.54 50.62
CA VAL A 1099 53.54 -6.93 50.64
C VAL A 1099 54.97 -6.99 51.17
N GLY A 1100 55.25 -7.91 52.10
CA GLY A 1100 56.60 -8.19 52.57
C GLY A 1100 57.50 -8.64 51.40
N ASN A 1101 58.66 -8.01 51.22
CA ASN A 1101 59.52 -8.19 50.04
C ASN A 1101 58.82 -7.93 48.70
N GLY A 1102 57.82 -7.02 48.67
CA GLY A 1102 56.95 -6.80 47.51
C GLY A 1102 57.66 -6.45 46.21
N ALA A 1103 58.79 -5.73 46.25
CA ALA A 1103 59.60 -5.45 45.06
C ALA A 1103 60.14 -6.73 44.41
N MET A 1104 60.71 -7.62 45.22
CA MET A 1104 61.30 -8.89 44.79
C MET A 1104 60.21 -9.84 44.31
N LEU A 1105 59.13 -10.00 45.08
CA LEU A 1105 58.04 -10.91 44.73
C LEU A 1105 57.27 -10.45 43.48
N PHE A 1106 57.08 -9.14 43.26
CA PHE A 1106 56.48 -8.64 42.02
C PHE A 1106 57.37 -8.91 40.80
N ARG A 1107 58.70 -8.80 40.95
CA ARG A 1107 59.66 -9.15 39.89
C ARG A 1107 59.55 -10.63 39.55
N THR A 1108 59.63 -11.51 40.54
CA THR A 1108 59.66 -12.97 40.32
C THR A 1108 58.32 -13.52 39.87
N ALA A 1109 57.21 -13.13 40.51
CA ALA A 1109 55.89 -13.72 40.28
C ALA A 1109 55.09 -13.05 39.16
N VAL A 1110 55.29 -11.75 38.90
CA VAL A 1110 54.52 -10.99 37.89
C VAL A 1110 55.38 -10.67 36.68
N THR A 1111 56.47 -9.94 36.87
CA THR A 1111 57.29 -9.39 35.77
C THR A 1111 57.94 -10.50 34.95
N ASN A 1112 58.67 -11.41 35.60
CA ASN A 1112 59.33 -12.54 34.95
C ASN A 1112 58.31 -13.50 34.31
N TYR A 1113 57.20 -13.77 35.00
CA TYR A 1113 56.13 -14.63 34.47
C TYR A 1113 55.52 -14.07 33.18
N VAL A 1114 55.16 -12.78 33.19
CA VAL A 1114 54.59 -12.11 32.02
C VAL A 1114 55.60 -12.07 30.86
N SER A 1115 56.86 -11.72 31.15
CA SER A 1115 57.95 -11.73 30.16
C SER A 1115 58.13 -13.11 29.53
N LEU A 1116 58.11 -14.18 30.36
CA LEU A 1116 58.26 -15.56 29.89
C LEU A 1116 57.07 -16.04 29.04
N LYS A 1117 55.85 -15.69 29.44
CA LYS A 1117 54.62 -16.15 28.81
C LYS A 1117 54.30 -15.42 27.50
N HIS A 1118 54.68 -14.14 27.40
CA HIS A 1118 54.42 -13.28 26.25
C HIS A 1118 55.67 -12.98 25.40
N LYS A 1119 56.69 -13.86 25.42
CA LYS A 1119 57.95 -13.72 24.65
C LYS A 1119 57.77 -13.42 23.16
N GLY A 1120 56.67 -13.88 22.55
CA GLY A 1120 56.34 -13.61 21.15
C GLY A 1120 56.08 -12.13 20.83
N LYS A 1121 55.72 -11.32 21.84
CA LYS A 1121 55.46 -9.87 21.70
C LYS A 1121 56.76 -9.07 21.83
N LYS A 1122 57.68 -9.23 20.87
CA LYS A 1122 59.04 -8.64 20.90
C LYS A 1122 59.09 -7.14 21.24
N LYS A 1123 58.16 -6.34 20.70
CA LYS A 1123 58.07 -4.89 20.97
C LYS A 1123 57.69 -4.59 22.42
N PHE A 1124 56.81 -5.39 23.01
CA PHE A 1124 56.41 -5.26 24.41
C PHE A 1124 57.55 -5.63 25.36
N ILE A 1125 58.29 -6.72 25.09
CA ILE A 1125 59.44 -7.13 25.89
C ILE A 1125 60.53 -6.04 25.87
N LYS A 1126 60.85 -5.48 24.69
CA LYS A 1126 61.82 -4.37 24.60
C LYS A 1126 61.40 -3.16 25.44
N LEU A 1127 60.12 -2.78 25.38
CA LEU A 1127 59.59 -1.67 26.19
C LEU A 1127 59.57 -2.02 27.69
N MET A 1128 59.29 -3.28 28.06
CA MET A 1128 59.34 -3.73 29.45
C MET A 1128 60.77 -3.64 30.00
N ASP A 1129 61.76 -4.10 29.24
CA ASP A 1129 63.16 -4.00 29.61
C ASP A 1129 63.60 -2.53 29.78
N GLU A 1130 63.04 -1.61 28.98
CA GLU A 1130 63.26 -0.17 29.14
C GLU A 1130 62.58 0.42 30.38
N TYR A 1131 61.34 0.03 30.69
CA TYR A 1131 60.59 0.53 31.86
C TYR A 1131 61.10 0.00 33.20
N PHE A 1132 61.62 -1.24 33.21
CA PHE A 1132 62.11 -1.91 34.41
C PHE A 1132 63.65 -2.01 34.41
N LYS A 1133 64.34 -1.21 33.60
CA LYS A 1133 65.80 -1.21 33.40
C LYS A 1133 66.60 -0.96 34.69
N GLU A 1134 66.02 -0.23 35.65
CA GLU A 1134 66.58 -0.02 36.99
C GLU A 1134 66.63 -1.28 37.86
N LEU A 1135 66.06 -2.42 37.42
CA LEU A 1135 66.08 -3.69 38.16
C LEU A 1135 67.19 -4.65 37.72
N ASN A 1136 68.03 -4.28 36.74
CA ASN A 1136 69.16 -5.10 36.27
C ASN A 1136 70.51 -4.71 36.89
N VAL A 1137 70.51 -3.83 37.90
CA VAL A 1137 71.66 -3.62 38.76
C VAL A 1137 71.34 -4.32 40.08
N ASP A 1138 72.05 -5.43 40.32
CA ASP A 1138 72.07 -6.12 41.62
C ASP A 1138 72.49 -5.19 42.76
#